data_AF-A0A372FAR6-F1
#
_entry.id   AF-A0A372FAR6-F1
#
_cell.length_a   1.000
_cell.length_b   1.000
_cell.length_c   1.000
_cell.angle_alpha   90.00
_cell.angle_beta   90.00
_cell.angle_gamma   90.00
#
_symmetry.space_group_name_H-M   'P 1'
#
loop_
_entity.id
_entity.type
_entity.pdbx_description
1 polymer ?
#
loop_
_entity_poly.entity_id
_entity_poly.type
_entity_poly.pdbx_seq_one_letter_code
_entity_poly.pdbx_strand_id
1 'polypeptide(L)'
;MAYQLKYYATAYGQSPDEWKVELLEKDYSGSSSELILMGNGIRIGHDREEDRYAPILSRYAEMHLKGTNTFQLDDLQFDDERKYQVKIYKANVLEFTGWLVPFYSSQEFEDISVIVIKIMAKEGINRLKDINFNDLHPNVASKKQSVRSLIQQALKETGHDLPLFIYYNKYDSAMAKSSASCPLDQLYIDVRSLLSKDNTYINYYELLERLLTVHDLRLFQSGGHWVIASAIEAADGFLQGRGYAADGTPTGSAIFNTDVVIHTGGLKVIKGAINRKDIPYQEFSSYYEVGPQANLLPNGEFTSFSSASTPLNWTKVGVWTIMEIESIPGGGIVIKNTYTTSDGLDIKYLESEPISITEYSSFQFKGEALVEGDIDNIKFAIILYKSTNASIKYYVDKYGTIKKTEQVLLLNKGAVSFDCNFVISGATTPYYDGVDRIKIRIYPGVKASNTVPVNKTVRYRNLQLLGFRSNYDINYTGREYKFANASLPNSKKANKKTIYYQDNIGAVQLSFRNSFFVGDTPTLTTAWKRASEITTYTLAESVLIDRLATNSRFGDIFEGKVKGFVSLLDTPFLTNNTKRFMVLYCEYSLQTDTTELLLTELYVDEISINRKVLDRFKDDKVLDVSNGQIASSINLNNDFDSPITAGGGGPIFGNIFSDGGIDALPEDSDSPQAQNKGLLKLGSSLAKKLQLGNLGSLTEIIGRLGVKNNNNFLGEFLIGDNTEDRAYSFPNRDIEVNQWNDLSDVPESFPPDATYFRTDYGMIGAHDGINTVFQTTEPFLAGSTRVYLNGVRQFKGNTADYQELTNTTIELSIAPEADDRLIIDYIKFT
;
A
#
# COMPACT_ATOMS: atom_id res chain seq x y z
N MET A 1 22.87 -27.64 17.50
CA MET A 1 22.57 -28.86 16.72
C MET A 1 23.68 -29.01 15.70
N ALA A 2 24.39 -30.13 15.68
CA ALA A 2 25.56 -30.30 14.81
C ALA A 2 25.15 -31.14 13.60
N TYR A 3 25.44 -30.63 12.40
CA TYR A 3 25.31 -31.38 11.15
C TYR A 3 26.65 -32.04 10.84
N GLN A 4 26.64 -33.33 10.57
CA GLN A 4 27.85 -34.08 10.22
C GLN A 4 27.69 -34.74 8.85
N LEU A 5 28.79 -34.82 8.10
CA LEU A 5 28.80 -35.39 6.76
C LEU A 5 28.43 -36.87 6.81
N LYS A 6 27.32 -37.23 6.17
CA LYS A 6 26.89 -38.62 6.05
C LYS A 6 27.15 -39.17 4.65
N TYR A 7 26.85 -38.38 3.62
CA TYR A 7 27.07 -38.77 2.24
C TYR A 7 27.78 -37.69 1.46
N TYR A 8 28.60 -38.08 0.49
CA TYR A 8 29.19 -37.16 -0.47
C TYR A 8 29.26 -37.77 -1.86
N ALA A 9 29.29 -36.94 -2.90
CA ALA A 9 29.55 -37.37 -4.27
C ALA A 9 30.40 -36.33 -4.99
N THR A 10 31.28 -36.78 -5.88
CA THR A 10 32.09 -35.90 -6.73
C THR A 10 31.79 -36.16 -8.20
N ALA A 11 31.80 -35.11 -9.02
CA ALA A 11 31.64 -35.21 -10.46
C ALA A 11 32.38 -34.07 -11.17
N TYR A 12 32.90 -34.38 -12.35
CA TYR A 12 33.50 -33.40 -13.25
C TYR A 12 32.53 -33.00 -14.38
N GLY A 13 31.56 -33.86 -14.73
CA GLY A 13 30.65 -33.61 -15.86
C GLY A 13 31.40 -33.33 -17.17
N GLN A 14 30.92 -32.37 -17.96
CA GLN A 14 31.67 -31.77 -19.07
C GLN A 14 32.37 -30.45 -18.70
N SER A 15 32.22 -30.03 -17.45
CA SER A 15 32.86 -28.84 -16.88
C SER A 15 34.34 -29.11 -16.58
N PRO A 16 35.23 -28.11 -16.68
CA PRO A 16 36.61 -28.24 -16.22
C PRO A 16 36.72 -28.27 -14.69
N ASP A 17 35.74 -27.71 -13.98
CA ASP A 17 35.71 -27.61 -12.52
C ASP A 17 35.13 -28.88 -11.90
N GLU A 18 35.73 -29.33 -10.78
CA GLU A 18 35.18 -30.39 -9.94
C GLU A 18 33.96 -29.87 -9.16
N TRP A 19 32.89 -30.65 -9.17
CA TRP A 19 31.70 -30.43 -8.37
C TRP A 19 31.60 -31.47 -7.28
N LYS A 20 31.30 -31.02 -6.05
CA LYS A 20 31.14 -31.87 -4.88
C LYS A 20 29.78 -31.63 -4.25
N VAL A 21 29.04 -32.69 -4.00
CA VAL A 21 27.79 -32.68 -3.23
C VAL A 21 28.05 -33.29 -1.86
N GLU A 22 27.54 -32.65 -0.82
CA GLU A 22 27.57 -33.15 0.56
C GLU A 22 26.15 -33.17 1.13
N LEU A 23 25.75 -34.31 1.68
CA LEU A 23 24.53 -34.45 2.49
C LEU A 23 24.97 -34.62 3.94
N LEU A 24 24.69 -33.60 4.75
CA LEU A 24 24.96 -33.61 6.17
C LEU A 24 23.69 -33.99 6.92
N GLU A 25 23.76 -35.01 7.78
CA GLU A 25 22.66 -35.42 8.63
C GLU A 25 22.79 -34.77 10.01
N LYS A 26 21.65 -34.31 10.53
CA LYS A 26 21.52 -33.77 11.88
C LYS A 26 21.84 -34.83 12.93
N ASP A 27 22.76 -34.50 13.83
CA ASP A 27 23.19 -35.34 14.96
C ASP A 27 23.81 -36.70 14.53
N TYR A 28 24.26 -36.81 13.27
CA TYR A 28 24.96 -38.00 12.78
C TYR A 28 26.35 -38.13 13.41
N SER A 29 26.74 -39.37 13.74
CA SER A 29 28.02 -39.68 14.41
C SER A 29 28.82 -40.80 13.74
N GLY A 30 28.35 -41.30 12.60
CA GLY A 30 29.04 -42.34 11.83
C GLY A 30 30.09 -41.78 10.85
N SER A 31 30.68 -42.68 10.06
CA SER A 31 31.60 -42.33 8.96
C SER A 31 30.84 -41.99 7.68
N SER A 32 31.29 -40.96 6.96
CA SER A 32 30.69 -40.59 5.67
C SER A 32 30.89 -41.67 4.59
N SER A 33 29.86 -41.89 3.75
CA SER A 33 29.90 -42.80 2.61
C SER A 33 29.88 -42.04 1.27
N GLU A 34 30.61 -42.53 0.29
CA GLU A 34 30.58 -41.99 -1.07
C GLU A 34 29.34 -42.48 -1.84
N LEU A 35 28.69 -41.58 -2.56
CA LEU A 35 27.60 -41.85 -3.49
C LEU A 35 28.05 -41.61 -4.92
N ILE A 36 27.35 -42.22 -5.87
CA ILE A 36 27.64 -42.11 -7.30
C ILE A 36 26.54 -41.25 -7.94
N LEU A 37 26.94 -40.22 -8.69
CA LEU A 37 26.02 -39.41 -9.50
C LEU A 37 25.70 -40.12 -10.83
N MET A 38 24.47 -40.03 -11.30
CA MET A 38 23.96 -40.65 -12.53
C MET A 38 23.21 -39.63 -13.40
N GLY A 39 23.04 -39.92 -14.69
CA GLY A 39 22.22 -39.10 -15.59
C GLY A 39 22.71 -37.64 -15.68
N ASN A 40 21.83 -36.68 -15.41
CA ASN A 40 22.17 -35.25 -15.43
C ASN A 40 22.99 -34.79 -14.19
N GLY A 41 23.26 -35.71 -13.25
CA GLY A 41 24.16 -35.57 -12.10
C GLY A 41 23.70 -34.51 -11.09
N ILE A 42 23.78 -33.24 -11.48
CA ILE A 42 23.42 -32.07 -10.69
C ILE A 42 22.78 -31.03 -11.61
N ARG A 43 21.61 -30.53 -11.22
CA ARG A 43 21.00 -29.33 -11.79
C ARG A 43 20.79 -28.31 -10.69
N ILE A 44 21.18 -27.06 -10.93
CA ILE A 44 20.99 -25.96 -9.98
C ILE A 44 20.35 -24.81 -10.72
N GLY A 45 19.27 -24.27 -10.17
CA GLY A 45 18.57 -23.15 -10.76
C GLY A 45 17.77 -22.37 -9.74
N HIS A 46 17.05 -21.38 -10.25
CA HIS A 46 16.10 -20.59 -9.49
C HIS A 46 14.69 -20.85 -10.02
N ASP A 47 13.69 -20.67 -9.17
CA ASP A 47 12.29 -20.73 -9.61
C ASP A 47 12.10 -19.76 -10.79
N ARG A 48 11.42 -20.24 -11.85
CA ARG A 48 11.28 -19.49 -13.10
C ARG A 48 10.36 -18.30 -12.89
N GLU A 49 10.94 -17.11 -12.93
CA GLU A 49 10.21 -15.84 -12.91
C GLU A 49 10.31 -15.13 -14.27
N GLU A 50 9.18 -14.64 -14.76
CA GLU A 50 9.14 -13.81 -15.97
C GLU A 50 9.13 -12.31 -15.63
N ASP A 51 8.79 -11.95 -14.39
CA ASP A 51 8.85 -10.57 -13.94
C ASP A 51 10.29 -10.17 -13.61
N ARG A 52 10.78 -9.14 -14.30
CA ARG A 52 12.11 -8.53 -14.08
C ARG A 52 12.27 -7.95 -12.67
N TYR A 53 11.16 -7.70 -11.98
CA TYR A 53 11.11 -7.06 -10.68
C TYR A 53 10.64 -7.98 -9.55
N ALA A 54 10.64 -9.30 -9.78
CA ALA A 54 10.35 -10.27 -8.74
C ALA A 54 11.34 -10.10 -7.57
N PRO A 55 10.88 -9.80 -6.34
CA PRO A 55 11.76 -9.39 -5.26
C PRO A 55 12.55 -10.57 -4.64
N ILE A 56 12.01 -11.78 -4.70
CA ILE A 56 12.59 -12.98 -4.09
C ILE A 56 12.67 -14.07 -5.16
N LEU A 57 13.87 -14.61 -5.40
CA LEU A 57 14.09 -15.70 -6.35
C LEU A 57 14.62 -16.91 -5.58
N SER A 58 13.75 -17.89 -5.38
CA SER A 58 14.05 -19.08 -4.60
C SER A 58 14.96 -20.04 -5.38
N ARG A 59 16.03 -20.51 -4.73
CA ARG A 59 17.02 -21.41 -5.35
C ARG A 59 16.77 -22.88 -5.01
N TYR A 60 16.97 -23.74 -6.00
CA TYR A 60 16.89 -25.20 -5.85
C TYR A 60 18.09 -25.93 -6.46
N ALA A 61 18.30 -27.16 -5.97
CA ALA A 61 19.21 -28.12 -6.57
C ALA A 61 18.52 -29.48 -6.71
N GLU A 62 18.64 -30.08 -7.89
CA GLU A 62 18.20 -31.44 -8.18
C GLU A 62 19.44 -32.32 -8.39
N MET A 63 19.48 -33.47 -7.72
CA MET A 63 20.59 -34.42 -7.80
C MET A 63 20.06 -35.79 -8.19
N HIS A 64 20.78 -36.47 -9.08
CA HIS A 64 20.43 -37.80 -9.58
C HIS A 64 21.49 -38.78 -9.08
N LEU A 65 21.12 -39.60 -8.10
CA LEU A 65 22.03 -40.51 -7.39
C LEU A 65 21.80 -41.95 -7.85
N LYS A 66 22.85 -42.76 -7.91
CA LYS A 66 22.75 -44.19 -8.18
C LYS A 66 22.29 -44.94 -6.93
N GLY A 67 21.25 -45.76 -7.05
CA GLY A 67 20.95 -46.78 -6.05
C GLY A 67 22.07 -47.83 -5.99
N THR A 68 22.47 -48.23 -4.78
CA THR A 68 23.47 -49.29 -4.57
C THR A 68 22.99 -50.24 -3.47
N ASN A 69 23.71 -51.35 -3.26
CA ASN A 69 23.42 -52.25 -2.14
C ASN A 69 23.62 -51.58 -0.76
N THR A 70 24.36 -50.47 -0.71
CA THR A 70 24.69 -49.72 0.53
C THR A 70 23.99 -48.38 0.62
N PHE A 71 23.21 -48.00 -0.40
CA PHE A 71 22.46 -46.76 -0.44
C PHE A 71 21.18 -46.97 -1.24
N GLN A 72 20.06 -46.95 -0.54
CA GLN A 72 18.73 -47.15 -1.11
C GLN A 72 17.84 -45.96 -0.80
N LEU A 73 16.69 -45.92 -1.47
CA LEU A 73 15.73 -44.84 -1.34
C LEU A 73 15.26 -44.64 0.11
N ASP A 74 15.08 -45.74 0.84
CA ASP A 74 14.65 -45.78 2.24
C ASP A 74 15.62 -45.03 3.18
N ASP A 75 16.91 -44.93 2.82
CA ASP A 75 17.91 -44.18 3.61
C ASP A 75 17.62 -42.66 3.65
N LEU A 76 16.85 -42.18 2.68
CA LEU A 76 16.42 -40.79 2.55
C LEU A 76 14.93 -40.59 2.89
N GLN A 77 14.27 -41.57 3.53
CA GLN A 77 12.93 -41.37 4.06
C GLN A 77 13.00 -40.67 5.43
N PHE A 78 12.31 -39.54 5.57
CA PHE A 78 12.24 -38.76 6.80
C PHE A 78 11.07 -37.80 6.82
N ASP A 79 10.65 -37.44 8.04
CA ASP A 79 9.58 -36.47 8.27
C ASP A 79 10.09 -35.08 8.68
N ASP A 80 11.32 -34.98 9.24
CA ASP A 80 11.92 -33.70 9.64
C ASP A 80 12.59 -33.01 8.43
N GLU A 81 11.99 -31.94 7.91
CA GLU A 81 12.55 -31.08 6.86
C GLU A 81 13.98 -30.58 7.13
N ARG A 82 14.45 -30.60 8.39
CA ARG A 82 15.81 -30.22 8.78
C ARG A 82 16.74 -31.41 9.04
N LYS A 83 16.34 -32.64 8.70
CA LYS A 83 17.19 -33.83 8.90
C LYS A 83 18.45 -33.78 8.06
N TYR A 84 18.32 -33.42 6.78
CA TYR A 84 19.43 -33.40 5.82
C TYR A 84 19.68 -32.00 5.27
N GLN A 85 20.88 -31.47 5.54
CA GLN A 85 21.40 -30.27 4.89
C GLN A 85 22.21 -30.66 3.66
N VAL A 86 21.96 -30.00 2.54
CA VAL A 86 22.71 -30.20 1.29
C VAL A 86 23.66 -29.03 1.09
N LYS A 87 24.90 -29.33 0.71
CA LYS A 87 25.89 -28.35 0.24
C LYS A 87 26.46 -28.81 -1.08
N ILE A 88 26.55 -27.89 -2.05
CA ILE A 88 27.17 -28.15 -3.35
C ILE A 88 28.30 -27.17 -3.54
N TYR A 89 29.47 -27.69 -3.88
CA TYR A 89 30.68 -26.92 -4.13
C TYR A 89 31.06 -27.03 -5.60
N LYS A 90 31.57 -25.94 -6.15
CA LYS A 90 32.20 -25.86 -7.48
C LYS A 90 33.63 -25.39 -7.27
N ALA A 91 34.62 -26.16 -7.72
CA ALA A 91 36.04 -25.89 -7.50
C ALA A 91 36.37 -25.57 -6.02
N ASN A 92 35.80 -26.36 -5.09
CA ASN A 92 35.90 -26.17 -3.63
C ASN A 92 35.29 -24.89 -3.06
N VAL A 93 34.59 -24.08 -3.86
CA VAL A 93 33.81 -22.93 -3.38
C VAL A 93 32.35 -23.34 -3.21
N LEU A 94 31.74 -23.03 -2.07
CA LEU A 94 30.32 -23.31 -1.83
C LEU A 94 29.50 -22.55 -2.86
N GLU A 95 28.71 -23.27 -3.66
CA GLU A 95 27.84 -22.69 -4.67
C GLU A 95 26.40 -22.64 -4.18
N PHE A 96 25.92 -23.72 -3.55
CA PHE A 96 24.54 -23.85 -3.06
C PHE A 96 24.51 -24.49 -1.67
N THR A 97 23.62 -24.02 -0.81
CA THR A 97 23.19 -24.75 0.37
C THR A 97 21.68 -24.67 0.56
N GLY A 98 21.10 -25.77 1.04
CA GLY A 98 19.67 -25.88 1.28
C GLY A 98 19.33 -27.09 2.13
N TRP A 99 18.04 -27.33 2.29
CA TRP A 99 17.46 -28.47 2.97
C TRP A 99 16.93 -29.45 1.94
N LEU A 100 17.16 -30.74 2.17
CA LEU A 100 16.55 -31.79 1.37
C LEU A 100 15.03 -31.73 1.57
N VAL A 101 14.27 -31.59 0.49
CA VAL A 101 12.82 -31.56 0.56
C VAL A 101 12.35 -32.97 0.93
N PRO A 102 11.52 -33.17 1.97
CA PRO A 102 10.90 -34.47 2.21
C PRO A 102 9.99 -34.77 1.02
N PHE A 103 10.17 -35.93 0.40
CA PHE A 103 9.34 -36.35 -0.72
C PHE A 103 8.85 -37.78 -0.52
N TYR A 104 7.68 -38.10 -1.07
CA TYR A 104 7.30 -39.49 -1.33
C TYR A 104 8.21 -39.99 -2.43
N SER A 105 9.25 -40.66 -2.02
CA SER A 105 10.31 -41.15 -2.86
C SER A 105 9.77 -42.09 -3.92
N SER A 106 9.79 -41.66 -5.18
CA SER A 106 9.41 -42.49 -6.33
C SER A 106 10.68 -42.97 -7.02
N GLN A 107 10.85 -44.28 -7.08
CA GLN A 107 11.82 -44.94 -7.95
C GLN A 107 11.07 -45.63 -9.09
N GLU A 108 11.65 -45.61 -10.28
CA GLU A 108 11.22 -46.52 -11.35
C GLU A 108 11.57 -47.95 -10.92
N PHE A 109 10.66 -48.90 -11.11
CA PHE A 109 10.87 -50.30 -10.72
C PHE A 109 11.75 -51.00 -11.77
N GLU A 110 13.06 -50.80 -11.67
CA GLU A 110 14.07 -51.34 -12.57
C GLU A 110 15.11 -52.21 -11.82
N ASP A 111 15.95 -52.91 -12.59
CA ASP A 111 17.07 -53.67 -12.04
C ASP A 111 18.03 -52.73 -11.26
N ILE A 112 18.56 -53.20 -10.13
CA ILE A 112 19.34 -52.40 -9.16
C ILE A 112 20.60 -51.78 -9.80
N SER A 113 21.02 -52.30 -10.95
CA SER A 113 22.13 -51.78 -11.75
C SER A 113 21.85 -50.44 -12.44
N VAL A 114 20.57 -50.03 -12.57
CA VAL A 114 20.10 -48.86 -13.34
C VAL A 114 19.28 -47.86 -12.50
N ILE A 115 18.98 -48.15 -11.23
CA ILE A 115 18.13 -47.30 -10.38
C ILE A 115 18.75 -45.90 -10.19
N VAL A 116 18.00 -44.88 -10.59
CA VAL A 116 18.31 -43.46 -10.36
C VAL A 116 17.35 -42.89 -9.31
N ILE A 117 17.90 -42.45 -8.19
CA ILE A 117 17.21 -41.76 -7.12
C ILE A 117 17.30 -40.26 -7.39
N LYS A 118 16.15 -39.64 -7.68
CA LYS A 118 16.05 -38.19 -7.88
C LYS A 118 15.73 -37.52 -6.56
N ILE A 119 16.57 -36.59 -6.14
CA ILE A 119 16.37 -35.82 -4.91
C ILE A 119 16.43 -34.33 -5.18
N MET A 120 15.68 -33.54 -4.39
CA MET A 120 15.63 -32.09 -4.52
C MET A 120 15.93 -31.42 -3.18
N ALA A 121 16.75 -30.37 -3.23
CA ALA A 121 17.01 -29.50 -2.10
C ALA A 121 16.62 -28.06 -2.42
N LYS A 122 16.13 -27.33 -1.42
CA LYS A 122 15.74 -25.91 -1.52
C LYS A 122 16.39 -25.10 -0.42
N GLU A 123 16.69 -23.84 -0.69
CA GLU A 123 17.35 -22.91 0.26
C GLU A 123 16.48 -22.48 1.46
N GLY A 124 15.21 -22.91 1.52
CA GLY A 124 14.35 -22.67 2.68
C GLY A 124 13.73 -21.27 2.78
N ILE A 125 13.96 -20.35 1.84
CA ILE A 125 13.39 -18.99 1.90
C ILE A 125 11.85 -18.98 1.94
N ASN A 126 11.21 -19.94 1.25
CA ASN A 126 9.75 -20.07 1.21
C ASN A 126 9.12 -20.41 2.58
N ARG A 127 9.88 -21.03 3.50
CA ARG A 127 9.42 -21.34 4.86
C ARG A 127 9.18 -20.09 5.70
N LEU A 128 9.79 -18.96 5.32
CA LEU A 128 9.57 -17.69 6.01
C LEU A 128 8.12 -17.22 5.96
N LYS A 129 7.26 -17.84 5.13
CA LYS A 129 5.81 -17.63 5.09
C LYS A 129 5.11 -18.13 6.36
N ASP A 130 5.68 -19.14 7.02
CA ASP A 130 5.10 -19.79 8.20
C ASP A 130 5.71 -19.29 9.52
N ILE A 131 6.64 -18.33 9.45
CA ILE A 131 7.34 -17.79 10.62
C ILE A 131 7.03 -16.29 10.74
N ASN A 132 6.30 -15.92 11.79
CA ASN A 132 6.02 -14.53 12.11
C ASN A 132 7.29 -13.79 12.53
N PHE A 133 7.41 -12.52 12.11
CA PHE A 133 8.48 -11.65 12.56
C PHE A 133 8.46 -11.54 14.09
N ASN A 134 9.65 -11.57 14.69
CA ASN A 134 9.83 -11.42 16.13
C ASN A 134 10.74 -10.23 16.40
N ASP A 135 10.27 -9.20 17.09
CA ASP A 135 11.14 -8.06 17.43
C ASP A 135 12.22 -8.48 18.43
N LEU A 136 13.47 -8.64 17.97
CA LEU A 136 14.63 -8.97 18.81
C LEU A 136 15.12 -7.78 19.65
N HIS A 137 14.63 -6.57 19.39
CA HIS A 137 15.04 -5.36 20.09
C HIS A 137 13.83 -4.66 20.76
N PRO A 138 13.01 -5.38 21.54
CA PRO A 138 11.77 -4.84 22.08
C PRO A 138 12.01 -3.76 23.14
N ASN A 139 13.24 -3.58 23.61
CA ASN A 139 13.58 -2.56 24.61
C ASN A 139 14.14 -1.27 24.00
N VAL A 140 14.37 -1.22 22.69
CA VAL A 140 14.83 0.01 22.02
C VAL A 140 13.69 1.03 22.04
N ALA A 141 13.95 2.19 22.65
CA ALA A 141 12.93 3.21 22.88
C ALA A 141 12.32 3.77 21.58
N SER A 142 13.14 3.88 20.52
CA SER A 142 12.69 4.37 19.21
C SER A 142 11.81 3.37 18.46
N LYS A 143 11.92 2.07 18.77
CA LYS A 143 11.30 0.96 18.03
C LYS A 143 11.71 0.92 16.55
N LYS A 144 12.82 1.56 16.18
CA LYS A 144 13.31 1.58 14.80
C LYS A 144 14.43 0.57 14.62
N GLN A 145 14.44 -0.08 13.47
CA GLN A 145 15.51 -0.98 13.07
C GLN A 145 15.90 -0.70 11.61
N SER A 146 17.17 -0.93 11.29
CA SER A 146 17.66 -0.78 9.92
C SER A 146 17.03 -1.83 9.00
N VAL A 147 16.80 -1.48 7.73
CA VAL A 147 16.27 -2.41 6.73
C VAL A 147 17.22 -3.58 6.52
N ARG A 148 18.54 -3.35 6.53
CA ARG A 148 19.55 -4.43 6.50
C ARG A 148 19.40 -5.39 7.69
N SER A 149 19.28 -4.89 8.93
CA SER A 149 19.15 -5.79 10.10
C SER A 149 17.89 -6.64 10.03
N LEU A 150 16.77 -6.06 9.57
CA LEU A 150 15.52 -6.77 9.40
C LEU A 150 15.63 -7.88 8.34
N ILE A 151 16.29 -7.59 7.22
CA ILE A 151 16.57 -8.58 6.17
C ILE A 151 17.46 -9.71 6.72
N GLN A 152 18.55 -9.39 7.42
CA GLN A 152 19.44 -10.41 7.96
C GLN A 152 18.78 -11.27 9.03
N GLN A 153 17.92 -10.67 9.84
CA GLN A 153 17.10 -11.41 10.78
C GLN A 153 16.19 -12.41 10.07
N ALA A 154 15.51 -11.99 8.99
CA ALA A 154 14.70 -12.89 8.17
C ALA A 154 15.53 -14.03 7.56
N LEU A 155 16.71 -13.71 7.02
CA LEU A 155 17.61 -14.68 6.41
C LEU A 155 18.14 -15.70 7.43
N LYS A 156 18.37 -15.31 8.69
CA LYS A 156 18.80 -16.22 9.75
C LYS A 156 17.75 -17.30 10.06
N GLU A 157 16.47 -16.98 9.94
CA GLU A 157 15.37 -17.94 10.18
C GLU A 157 15.29 -19.05 9.11
N THR A 158 15.94 -18.87 7.96
CA THR A 158 16.13 -19.95 6.97
C THR A 158 16.98 -21.11 7.55
N GLY A 159 17.73 -20.86 8.61
CA GLY A 159 18.62 -21.83 9.26
C GLY A 159 20.00 -21.92 8.61
N HIS A 160 20.33 -21.02 7.69
CA HIS A 160 21.63 -20.95 7.04
C HIS A 160 22.48 -19.81 7.60
N ASP A 161 23.76 -20.09 7.86
CA ASP A 161 24.76 -19.13 8.33
C ASP A 161 25.55 -18.58 7.13
N LEU A 162 24.84 -17.91 6.21
CA LEU A 162 25.44 -17.36 4.98
C LEU A 162 25.71 -15.86 5.11
N PRO A 163 26.84 -15.36 4.58
CA PRO A 163 27.07 -13.92 4.45
C PRO A 163 26.05 -13.28 3.49
N LEU A 164 25.82 -11.99 3.66
CA LEU A 164 24.95 -11.17 2.81
C LEU A 164 25.77 -10.13 2.04
N PHE A 165 25.60 -10.09 0.73
CA PHE A 165 26.12 -9.03 -0.14
C PHE A 165 24.99 -8.15 -0.65
N ILE A 166 25.15 -6.82 -0.52
CA ILE A 166 24.18 -5.84 -0.97
C ILE A 166 24.80 -4.96 -2.05
N TYR A 167 24.31 -5.07 -3.27
CA TYR A 167 24.65 -4.30 -4.45
C TYR A 167 23.53 -3.29 -4.76
N TYR A 168 23.49 -2.22 -3.97
CA TYR A 168 22.52 -1.14 -4.09
C TYR A 168 23.15 0.20 -3.72
N ASN A 169 23.05 1.19 -4.63
CA ASN A 169 23.72 2.49 -4.56
C ASN A 169 22.80 3.66 -4.89
N LYS A 170 21.50 3.53 -4.62
CA LYS A 170 20.58 4.67 -4.57
C LYS A 170 20.45 5.15 -3.13
N TYR A 171 20.73 6.44 -2.91
CA TYR A 171 20.81 7.04 -1.57
C TYR A 171 19.80 8.17 -1.43
N ASP A 172 19.22 8.30 -0.25
CA ASP A 172 18.58 9.55 0.15
C ASP A 172 19.61 10.67 0.28
N SER A 173 19.17 11.91 0.08
CA SER A 173 19.99 13.13 0.21
C SER A 173 20.65 13.29 1.59
N ALA A 174 20.04 12.78 2.66
CA ALA A 174 20.56 12.84 4.01
C ALA A 174 21.47 11.65 4.39
N MET A 175 21.64 10.67 3.51
CA MET A 175 22.52 9.52 3.76
C MET A 175 23.98 9.81 3.41
N ALA A 176 24.90 9.18 4.14
CA ALA A 176 26.31 9.16 3.79
C ALA A 176 26.54 8.33 2.52
N LYS A 177 27.37 8.87 1.61
CA LYS A 177 27.73 8.28 0.32
C LYS A 177 29.22 7.96 0.30
N SER A 178 29.58 6.78 0.76
CA SER A 178 30.96 6.27 0.70
C SER A 178 30.96 4.82 0.24
N SER A 179 32.12 4.29 -0.15
CA SER A 179 32.27 2.87 -0.51
C SER A 179 31.87 1.93 0.64
N ALA A 180 31.99 2.37 1.90
CA ALA A 180 31.60 1.61 3.08
C ALA A 180 30.12 1.82 3.50
N SER A 181 29.48 2.91 3.08
CA SER A 181 28.12 3.27 3.49
C SER A 181 27.08 2.54 2.66
N CYS A 182 26.31 1.64 3.27
CA CYS A 182 25.19 0.97 2.60
C CYS A 182 23.89 1.77 2.78
N PRO A 183 23.07 1.99 1.73
CA PRO A 183 21.77 2.65 1.89
C PRO A 183 20.83 1.90 2.84
N LEU A 184 20.74 0.56 2.71
CA LEU A 184 19.80 -0.25 3.51
C LEU A 184 20.20 -0.37 4.98
N ASP A 185 21.47 -0.11 5.32
CA ASP A 185 21.94 -0.06 6.70
C ASP A 185 21.65 1.31 7.36
N GLN A 186 21.58 2.37 6.55
CA GLN A 186 21.21 3.71 6.99
C GLN A 186 19.69 3.97 6.96
N LEU A 187 18.93 3.11 6.30
CA LEU A 187 17.48 3.19 6.15
C LEU A 187 16.80 2.45 7.30
N TYR A 188 15.91 3.11 8.02
CA TYR A 188 15.23 2.57 9.18
C TYR A 188 13.70 2.62 8.99
N ILE A 189 13.01 1.65 9.60
CA ILE A 189 11.54 1.66 9.75
C ILE A 189 11.16 1.44 11.21
N ASP A 190 9.97 1.88 11.60
CA ASP A 190 9.38 1.54 12.91
C ASP A 190 8.84 0.11 12.86
N VAL A 191 9.40 -0.83 13.63
CA VAL A 191 8.99 -2.25 13.58
C VAL A 191 7.52 -2.48 13.94
N ARG A 192 6.87 -1.51 14.59
CA ARG A 192 5.42 -1.57 14.88
C ARG A 192 4.56 -1.37 13.62
N SER A 193 5.15 -0.96 12.49
CA SER A 193 4.49 -0.96 11.17
C SER A 193 4.24 -2.39 10.66
N LEU A 194 4.93 -3.37 11.21
CA LEU A 194 4.84 -4.78 10.86
C LEU A 194 3.71 -5.51 11.58
N LEU A 195 2.99 -4.83 12.46
CA LEU A 195 1.82 -5.38 13.14
C LEU A 195 0.60 -5.34 12.21
N SER A 196 -0.07 -6.47 12.05
CA SER A 196 -1.36 -6.60 11.38
C SER A 196 -2.50 -6.12 12.29
N LYS A 197 -3.73 -6.14 11.76
CA LYS A 197 -4.93 -5.63 12.45
C LYS A 197 -5.28 -6.41 13.73
N ASP A 198 -4.89 -7.67 13.80
CA ASP A 198 -5.03 -8.58 14.94
C ASP A 198 -3.84 -8.49 15.92
N ASN A 199 -2.97 -7.48 15.76
CA ASN A 199 -1.80 -7.24 16.62
C ASN A 199 -0.79 -8.40 16.62
N THR A 200 -0.78 -9.20 15.56
CA THR A 200 0.29 -10.16 15.28
C THR A 200 1.28 -9.52 14.32
N TYR A 201 2.54 -9.98 14.33
CA TYR A 201 3.51 -9.50 13.33
C TYR A 201 3.31 -10.27 12.02
N ILE A 202 3.49 -9.59 10.89
CA ILE A 202 3.55 -10.24 9.58
C ILE A 202 4.68 -11.28 9.53
N ASN A 203 4.59 -12.22 8.60
CA ASN A 203 5.64 -13.23 8.42
C ASN A 203 6.91 -12.64 7.79
N TYR A 204 8.05 -13.31 8.01
CA TYR A 204 9.34 -12.85 7.50
C TYR A 204 9.41 -12.80 5.96
N TYR A 205 8.65 -13.65 5.27
CA TYR A 205 8.59 -13.62 3.79
C TYR A 205 7.94 -12.32 3.32
N GLU A 206 6.79 -11.97 3.89
CA GLU A 206 6.07 -10.73 3.60
C GLU A 206 6.92 -9.51 3.99
N LEU A 207 7.64 -9.56 5.12
CA LEU A 207 8.60 -8.52 5.50
C LEU A 207 9.64 -8.29 4.38
N LEU A 208 10.29 -9.34 3.90
CA LEU A 208 11.26 -9.27 2.81
C LEU A 208 10.62 -8.71 1.53
N GLU A 209 9.45 -9.22 1.15
CA GLU A 209 8.74 -8.77 -0.04
C GLU A 209 8.42 -7.28 0.03
N ARG A 210 7.87 -6.79 1.15
CA ARG A 210 7.53 -5.38 1.36
C ARG A 210 8.77 -4.47 1.30
N LEU A 211 9.88 -4.89 1.91
CA LEU A 211 11.13 -4.12 1.95
C LEU A 211 11.86 -4.09 0.61
N LEU A 212 11.88 -5.19 -0.13
CA LEU A 212 12.59 -5.27 -1.42
C LEU A 212 11.78 -4.63 -2.55
N THR A 213 10.45 -4.79 -2.51
CA THR A 213 9.52 -4.29 -3.53
C THR A 213 9.61 -2.79 -3.76
N VAL A 214 9.74 -2.00 -2.69
CA VAL A 214 9.74 -0.53 -2.78
C VAL A 214 11.05 0.02 -3.36
N HIS A 215 12.12 -0.79 -3.39
CA HIS A 215 13.42 -0.44 -3.98
C HIS A 215 13.71 -1.16 -5.31
N ASP A 216 12.81 -2.03 -5.79
CA ASP A 216 13.04 -2.94 -6.93
C ASP A 216 14.33 -3.77 -6.81
N LEU A 217 14.52 -4.33 -5.62
CA LEU A 217 15.66 -5.18 -5.30
C LEU A 217 15.28 -6.65 -5.44
N ARG A 218 16.24 -7.46 -5.88
CA ARG A 218 16.11 -8.93 -5.97
C ARG A 218 16.98 -9.58 -4.92
N LEU A 219 16.41 -10.52 -4.16
CA LEU A 219 17.08 -11.35 -3.17
C LEU A 219 17.15 -12.79 -3.67
N PHE A 220 18.35 -13.37 -3.66
CA PHE A 220 18.60 -14.75 -4.04
C PHE A 220 19.91 -15.27 -3.46
N GLN A 221 20.10 -16.59 -3.43
CA GLN A 221 21.39 -17.20 -3.09
C GLN A 221 22.28 -17.35 -4.34
N SER A 222 23.57 -17.03 -4.23
CA SER A 222 24.57 -17.24 -5.29
C SER A 222 25.97 -17.38 -4.68
N GLY A 223 26.78 -18.33 -5.17
CA GLY A 223 28.16 -18.50 -4.73
C GLY A 223 28.36 -18.64 -3.21
N GLY A 224 27.43 -19.33 -2.52
CA GLY A 224 27.52 -19.51 -1.07
C GLY A 224 27.20 -18.27 -0.24
N HIS A 225 26.48 -17.30 -0.83
CA HIS A 225 26.06 -16.07 -0.17
C HIS A 225 24.60 -15.74 -0.46
N TRP A 226 23.97 -14.99 0.44
CA TRP A 226 22.77 -14.22 0.10
C TRP A 226 23.18 -12.97 -0.67
N VAL A 227 22.44 -12.65 -1.72
CA VAL A 227 22.72 -11.54 -2.61
C VAL A 227 21.47 -10.69 -2.75
N ILE A 228 21.62 -9.38 -2.54
CA ILE A 228 20.65 -8.36 -2.90
C ILE A 228 21.25 -7.53 -4.01
N ALA A 229 20.57 -7.44 -5.15
CA ALA A 229 21.06 -6.68 -6.29
C ALA A 229 19.96 -5.83 -6.93
N SER A 230 20.35 -4.64 -7.38
CA SER A 230 19.51 -3.80 -8.23
C SER A 230 19.68 -4.17 -9.70
N ALA A 231 18.56 -4.45 -10.35
CA ALA A 231 18.49 -4.72 -11.78
C ALA A 231 19.09 -3.60 -12.65
N ILE A 232 18.81 -2.34 -12.31
CA ILE A 232 19.23 -1.19 -13.12
C ILE A 232 20.72 -0.88 -12.97
N GLU A 233 21.31 -1.12 -11.80
CA GLU A 233 22.75 -0.92 -11.58
C GLU A 233 23.59 -1.99 -12.29
N ALA A 234 23.04 -3.18 -12.49
CA ALA A 234 23.72 -4.24 -13.26
C ALA A 234 23.94 -3.83 -14.72
N ALA A 235 23.16 -2.88 -15.26
CA ALA A 235 23.30 -2.40 -16.62
C ALA A 235 24.67 -1.74 -16.91
N ASP A 236 25.41 -1.32 -15.88
CA ASP A 236 26.74 -0.71 -16.00
C ASP A 236 27.87 -1.73 -16.22
N GLY A 237 27.60 -3.03 -16.07
CA GLY A 237 28.57 -4.13 -16.29
C GLY A 237 29.43 -4.46 -15.06
N PHE A 238 29.24 -3.71 -13.98
CA PHE A 238 29.78 -4.04 -12.67
C PHE A 238 28.84 -3.56 -11.58
N LEU A 239 28.89 -4.22 -10.43
CA LEU A 239 28.12 -3.88 -9.25
C LEU A 239 29.08 -3.54 -8.11
N GLN A 240 28.87 -2.37 -7.51
CA GLN A 240 29.53 -2.00 -6.26
C GLN A 240 28.62 -2.32 -5.08
N GLY A 241 29.14 -3.01 -4.08
CA GLY A 241 28.35 -3.49 -2.95
C GLY A 241 29.09 -3.50 -1.62
N ARG A 242 28.43 -4.04 -0.61
CA ARG A 242 28.97 -4.25 0.74
C ARG A 242 28.67 -5.67 1.19
N GLY A 243 29.67 -6.32 1.76
CA GLY A 243 29.55 -7.62 2.39
C GLY A 243 29.27 -7.49 3.88
N TYR A 244 28.47 -8.41 4.39
CA TYR A 244 28.17 -8.59 5.80
C TYR A 244 28.30 -10.08 6.12
N ALA A 245 28.91 -10.39 7.26
CA ALA A 245 28.86 -11.74 7.80
C ALA A 245 27.42 -12.09 8.18
N ALA A 246 27.16 -13.38 8.43
CA ALA A 246 25.83 -13.89 8.74
C ALA A 246 25.25 -13.31 10.05
N ASP A 247 26.10 -12.84 10.96
CA ASP A 247 25.72 -12.13 12.19
C ASP A 247 25.40 -10.64 11.97
N GLY A 248 25.65 -10.12 10.76
CA GLY A 248 25.47 -8.71 10.40
C GLY A 248 26.69 -7.83 10.55
N THR A 249 27.83 -8.37 10.96
CA THR A 249 29.08 -7.61 11.03
C THR A 249 29.55 -7.23 9.62
N PRO A 250 29.86 -5.95 9.34
CA PRO A 250 30.38 -5.54 8.04
C PRO A 250 31.73 -6.23 7.71
N THR A 251 31.86 -6.80 6.52
CA THR A 251 33.11 -7.44 6.06
C THR A 251 33.90 -6.59 5.07
N GLY A 252 33.29 -5.56 4.49
CA GLY A 252 33.94 -4.57 3.62
C GLY A 252 33.17 -4.26 2.35
N SER A 253 33.76 -3.44 1.48
CA SER A 253 33.22 -3.18 0.14
C SER A 253 33.48 -4.37 -0.79
N ALA A 254 32.53 -4.61 -1.70
CA ALA A 254 32.61 -5.63 -2.73
C ALA A 254 32.49 -4.99 -4.11
N ILE A 255 33.23 -5.51 -5.09
CA ILE A 255 33.05 -5.15 -6.50
C ILE A 255 32.86 -6.47 -7.24
N PHE A 256 31.77 -6.58 -7.99
CA PHE A 256 31.46 -7.74 -8.80
C PHE A 256 31.37 -7.32 -10.26
N ASN A 257 32.16 -7.95 -11.13
CA ASN A 257 32.04 -7.76 -12.57
C ASN A 257 30.89 -8.64 -13.06
N THR A 258 29.85 -8.03 -13.61
CA THR A 258 28.67 -8.76 -14.07
C THR A 258 28.82 -9.23 -15.52
N ASP A 259 29.70 -8.64 -16.31
CA ASP A 259 29.76 -8.90 -17.75
C ASP A 259 30.20 -10.34 -18.07
N VAL A 260 29.35 -11.05 -18.84
CA VAL A 260 29.65 -12.37 -19.39
C VAL A 260 29.42 -12.36 -20.90
N VAL A 261 30.44 -12.77 -21.68
CA VAL A 261 30.36 -12.73 -23.14
C VAL A 261 29.57 -13.92 -23.67
N ILE A 262 28.52 -13.70 -24.47
CA ILE A 262 27.88 -14.75 -25.29
C ILE A 262 28.33 -14.60 -26.76
N HIS A 263 28.73 -15.71 -27.39
CA HIS A 263 29.33 -15.88 -28.73
C HIS A 263 30.85 -15.79 -28.83
N THR A 264 31.41 -14.91 -29.68
CA THR A 264 32.79 -15.03 -30.20
C THR A 264 33.80 -14.92 -29.05
N GLY A 265 34.37 -16.07 -28.64
CA GLY A 265 35.31 -16.16 -27.52
C GLY A 265 34.69 -16.37 -26.13
N GLY A 266 33.36 -16.46 -26.01
CA GLY A 266 32.62 -16.64 -24.75
C GLY A 266 31.70 -17.86 -24.75
N LEU A 267 30.54 -17.74 -24.08
CA LEU A 267 29.53 -18.80 -23.99
C LEU A 267 28.91 -19.10 -25.35
N LYS A 268 28.80 -20.38 -25.72
CA LYS A 268 28.28 -20.80 -27.02
C LYS A 268 26.78 -21.09 -26.93
N VAL A 269 25.97 -20.40 -27.73
CA VAL A 269 24.52 -20.66 -27.85
C VAL A 269 24.29 -22.02 -28.53
N ILE A 270 23.40 -22.82 -27.95
CA ILE A 270 22.98 -24.12 -28.47
C ILE A 270 21.82 -23.96 -29.45
N LYS A 271 21.73 -24.84 -30.45
CA LYS A 271 20.67 -24.84 -31.46
C LYS A 271 19.30 -24.86 -30.78
N GLY A 272 18.38 -24.02 -31.29
CA GLY A 272 17.00 -23.94 -30.80
C GLY A 272 16.71 -22.77 -29.87
N ALA A 273 17.70 -21.90 -29.61
CA ALA A 273 17.44 -20.65 -28.91
C ALA A 273 16.51 -19.72 -29.71
N ILE A 274 15.60 -19.07 -29.00
CA ILE A 274 14.57 -18.20 -29.55
C ILE A 274 14.88 -16.77 -29.11
N ASN A 275 14.81 -15.83 -30.06
CA ASN A 275 14.79 -14.41 -29.77
C ASN A 275 13.38 -13.87 -30.08
N ARG A 276 12.71 -13.33 -29.07
CA ARG A 276 11.40 -12.70 -29.19
C ARG A 276 11.48 -11.23 -28.80
N LYS A 277 10.59 -10.40 -29.34
CA LYS A 277 10.49 -8.99 -28.94
C LYS A 277 9.50 -8.84 -27.81
N ASP A 278 9.91 -8.17 -26.73
CA ASP A 278 8.98 -7.72 -25.70
C ASP A 278 8.35 -6.38 -26.12
N ILE A 279 7.09 -6.19 -25.77
CA ILE A 279 6.36 -4.95 -26.04
C ILE A 279 6.71 -3.97 -24.92
N PRO A 280 7.08 -2.71 -25.23
CA PRO A 280 7.39 -1.73 -24.20
C PRO A 280 6.19 -1.44 -23.29
N TYR A 281 6.48 -0.86 -22.13
CA TYR A 281 5.46 -0.40 -21.20
C TYR A 281 5.20 1.10 -21.39
N GLN A 282 3.94 1.44 -21.60
CA GLN A 282 3.44 2.81 -21.58
C GLN A 282 3.45 3.37 -20.17
N GLU A 283 2.97 2.60 -19.19
CA GLU A 283 2.63 3.13 -17.87
C GLU A 283 3.04 2.14 -16.77
N PHE A 284 3.68 2.64 -15.73
CA PHE A 284 3.81 1.96 -14.45
C PHE A 284 3.07 2.75 -13.39
N SER A 285 2.42 2.02 -12.48
CA SER A 285 1.75 2.61 -11.33
C SER A 285 2.06 1.87 -10.05
N SER A 286 2.11 2.62 -8.95
CA SER A 286 2.17 2.07 -7.61
C SER A 286 1.12 2.71 -6.71
N TYR A 287 0.69 1.97 -5.70
CA TYR A 287 -0.20 2.44 -4.66
C TYR A 287 0.50 2.28 -3.31
N TYR A 288 0.81 3.40 -2.68
CA TYR A 288 1.20 3.43 -1.29
C TYR A 288 -0.03 3.22 -0.43
N GLU A 289 -0.11 2.06 0.22
CA GLU A 289 -1.13 1.77 1.22
C GLU A 289 -0.64 2.29 2.57
N VAL A 290 -1.37 3.25 3.14
CA VAL A 290 -1.03 3.70 4.49
C VAL A 290 -1.22 2.57 5.49
N GLY A 291 -0.21 2.39 6.34
CA GLY A 291 -0.29 1.44 7.43
C GLY A 291 -1.26 1.86 8.52
N PRO A 292 -1.31 1.11 9.62
CA PRO A 292 -2.09 1.52 10.78
C PRO A 292 -1.57 2.88 11.30
N GLN A 293 -2.51 3.68 11.78
CA GLN A 293 -2.18 4.95 12.42
C GLN A 293 -1.39 4.70 13.70
N ALA A 294 -0.42 5.56 13.97
CA ALA A 294 0.41 5.45 15.15
C ALA A 294 -0.43 5.75 16.40
N ASN A 295 -0.62 4.74 17.25
CA ASN A 295 -1.10 4.99 18.61
C ASN A 295 -0.04 5.82 19.36
N LEU A 296 -0.36 7.09 19.61
CA LEU A 296 0.46 8.04 20.36
C LEU A 296 0.45 7.77 21.86
N LEU A 297 -0.52 7.00 22.37
CA LEU A 297 -0.63 6.62 23.77
C LEU A 297 0.36 5.48 24.09
N PRO A 298 1.45 5.73 24.82
CA PRO A 298 2.42 4.70 25.12
C PRO A 298 1.78 3.59 25.96
N ASN A 299 1.98 2.33 25.55
CA ASN A 299 1.41 1.16 26.22
C ASN A 299 -0.12 1.25 26.45
N GLY A 300 -0.86 1.88 25.53
CA GLY A 300 -2.33 1.95 25.60
C GLY A 300 -3.04 0.59 25.44
N GLU A 301 -2.35 -0.40 24.89
CA GLU A 301 -2.77 -1.81 24.82
C GLU A 301 -2.56 -2.55 26.15
N PHE A 302 -1.81 -1.96 27.08
CA PHE A 302 -1.45 -2.54 28.38
C PHE A 302 -0.87 -3.96 28.29
N THR A 303 0.16 -4.15 27.47
CA THR A 303 0.86 -5.43 27.32
C THR A 303 2.11 -5.52 28.20
N SER A 304 2.58 -4.39 28.72
CA SER A 304 3.82 -4.28 29.51
C SER A 304 3.57 -3.69 30.89
N PHE A 305 4.07 -4.34 31.94
CA PHE A 305 3.92 -3.92 33.34
C PHE A 305 5.26 -3.91 34.06
N SER A 306 5.43 -2.98 34.98
CA SER A 306 6.45 -3.06 36.02
C SER A 306 6.07 -4.11 37.07
N SER A 307 7.04 -4.54 37.87
CA SER A 307 6.85 -5.52 38.95
C SER A 307 5.81 -5.12 40.01
N ALA A 308 5.40 -3.85 40.07
CA ALA A 308 4.38 -3.33 40.99
C ALA A 308 2.95 -3.33 40.40
N SER A 309 2.67 -4.16 39.38
CA SER A 309 1.40 -4.16 38.64
C SER A 309 1.01 -2.78 38.10
N THR A 310 2.00 -1.95 37.78
CA THR A 310 1.79 -0.63 37.16
C THR A 310 2.14 -0.77 35.68
N PRO A 311 1.21 -0.47 34.76
CA PRO A 311 1.54 -0.47 33.34
C PRO A 311 2.71 0.46 33.06
N LEU A 312 3.66 0.03 32.22
CA LEU A 312 4.80 0.88 31.84
C LEU A 312 4.29 2.15 31.13
N ASN A 313 4.87 3.32 31.41
CA ASN A 313 4.43 4.64 30.94
C ASN A 313 3.08 5.13 31.50
N TRP A 314 2.62 4.55 32.60
CA TRP A 314 1.48 5.01 33.36
C TRP A 314 1.86 5.19 34.82
N THR A 315 1.36 6.26 35.44
CA THR A 315 1.54 6.57 36.85
C THR A 315 0.27 6.25 37.63
N LYS A 316 0.41 5.51 38.74
CA LYS A 316 -0.67 5.31 39.73
C LYS A 316 -0.77 6.55 40.60
N VAL A 317 -1.92 7.20 40.59
CA VAL A 317 -2.24 8.29 41.52
C VAL A 317 -3.20 7.79 42.59
N GLY A 318 -2.93 8.13 43.85
CA GLY A 318 -3.68 7.65 45.02
C GLY A 318 -3.05 6.45 45.71
N VAL A 319 -3.66 6.04 46.83
CA VAL A 319 -3.21 4.86 47.61
C VAL A 319 -3.91 3.61 47.10
N TRP A 320 -3.21 2.80 46.30
CA TRP A 320 -3.74 1.54 45.76
C TRP A 320 -3.44 0.37 46.69
N THR A 321 -4.41 -0.52 46.91
CA THR A 321 -4.17 -1.78 47.63
C THR A 321 -3.64 -2.86 46.69
N ILE A 322 -2.99 -3.88 47.25
CA ILE A 322 -2.44 -5.00 46.47
C ILE A 322 -3.60 -5.70 45.74
N MET A 323 -3.39 -6.08 44.47
CA MET A 323 -4.39 -6.72 43.59
C MET A 323 -5.54 -5.83 43.09
N GLU A 324 -5.55 -4.51 43.37
CA GLU A 324 -6.57 -3.62 42.76
C GLU A 324 -6.36 -3.44 41.25
N ILE A 325 -5.15 -3.62 40.74
CA ILE A 325 -4.82 -3.54 39.31
C ILE A 325 -4.15 -4.83 38.88
N GLU A 326 -4.70 -5.46 37.85
CA GLU A 326 -4.18 -6.69 37.26
C GLU A 326 -4.08 -6.58 35.74
N SER A 327 -3.09 -7.23 35.15
CA SER A 327 -2.96 -7.39 33.70
C SER A 327 -3.91 -8.47 33.18
N ILE A 328 -4.44 -8.30 31.98
CA ILE A 328 -5.21 -9.33 31.28
C ILE A 328 -4.29 -10.10 30.32
N PRO A 329 -4.32 -11.45 30.31
CA PRO A 329 -3.69 -12.23 29.24
C PRO A 329 -4.18 -11.79 27.85
N GLY A 330 -3.24 -11.48 26.96
CA GLY A 330 -3.55 -10.94 25.63
C GLY A 330 -3.66 -9.40 25.56
N GLY A 331 -3.43 -8.69 26.67
CA GLY A 331 -3.46 -7.23 26.73
C GLY A 331 -4.67 -6.68 27.48
N GLY A 332 -4.47 -5.54 28.14
CA GLY A 332 -5.48 -4.85 28.93
C GLY A 332 -5.19 -4.81 30.43
N ILE A 333 -5.98 -4.00 31.14
CA ILE A 333 -5.98 -3.93 32.60
C ILE A 333 -7.36 -4.23 33.16
N VAL A 334 -7.37 -4.74 34.39
CA VAL A 334 -8.54 -4.87 35.25
C VAL A 334 -8.31 -4.03 36.49
N ILE A 335 -9.26 -3.14 36.79
CA ILE A 335 -9.34 -2.42 38.06
C ILE A 335 -10.42 -3.09 38.91
N LYS A 336 -10.02 -3.71 40.02
CA LYS A 336 -10.89 -4.45 40.93
C LYS A 336 -11.17 -3.69 42.22
N ASN A 337 -12.36 -3.91 42.78
CA ASN A 337 -12.76 -3.50 44.13
C ASN A 337 -12.61 -2.00 44.44
N THR A 338 -12.45 -1.17 43.42
CA THR A 338 -12.22 0.27 43.50
C THR A 338 -13.29 1.00 42.69
N TYR A 339 -13.84 2.09 43.23
CA TYR A 339 -14.84 2.92 42.57
C TYR A 339 -14.70 4.37 43.03
N THR A 340 -15.26 5.29 42.25
CA THR A 340 -15.51 6.67 42.69
C THR A 340 -17.01 6.93 42.79
N THR A 341 -17.42 7.87 43.63
CA THR A 341 -18.81 8.38 43.64
C THR A 341 -18.91 9.56 42.67
N SER A 342 -20.10 9.85 42.16
CA SER A 342 -20.34 10.99 41.25
C SER A 342 -19.88 12.33 41.83
N ASP A 343 -19.99 12.48 43.15
CA ASP A 343 -19.75 13.74 43.87
C ASP A 343 -18.43 13.74 44.65
N GLY A 344 -17.69 12.63 44.63
CA GLY A 344 -16.45 12.45 45.36
C GLY A 344 -15.23 12.99 44.61
N LEU A 345 -14.23 13.45 45.36
CA LEU A 345 -12.91 13.73 44.78
C LEU A 345 -12.32 12.45 44.20
N ASP A 346 -11.93 12.48 42.92
CA ASP A 346 -11.27 11.33 42.29
C ASP A 346 -9.82 11.21 42.78
N ILE A 347 -9.63 10.47 43.86
CA ILE A 347 -8.32 10.29 44.49
C ILE A 347 -7.51 9.11 43.92
N LYS A 348 -8.14 8.21 43.15
CA LYS A 348 -7.50 7.04 42.54
C LYS A 348 -7.69 7.04 41.03
N TYR A 349 -6.60 7.01 40.26
CA TYR A 349 -6.63 6.85 38.81
C TYR A 349 -5.26 6.41 38.26
N LEU A 350 -5.25 5.92 37.04
CA LEU A 350 -4.05 5.73 36.23
C LEU A 350 -3.93 6.90 35.27
N GLU A 351 -2.75 7.53 35.20
CA GLU A 351 -2.46 8.65 34.31
C GLU A 351 -1.32 8.27 33.38
N SER A 352 -1.47 8.51 32.07
CA SER A 352 -0.40 8.28 31.10
C SER A 352 0.75 9.28 31.31
N GLU A 353 1.94 8.91 30.83
CA GLU A 353 3.01 9.89 30.63
C GLU A 353 2.56 11.04 29.69
N PRO A 354 3.17 12.25 29.79
CA PRO A 354 2.96 13.35 28.86
C PRO A 354 3.24 12.96 27.40
N ILE A 355 2.26 13.16 26.53
CA ILE A 355 2.42 12.93 25.08
C ILE A 355 2.55 14.29 24.39
N SER A 356 3.55 14.45 23.53
CA SER A 356 3.72 15.69 22.75
C SER A 356 2.66 15.78 21.66
N ILE A 357 2.02 16.94 21.53
CA ILE A 357 0.99 17.21 20.52
C ILE A 357 1.32 18.39 19.61
N THR A 358 2.54 18.90 19.69
CA THR A 358 3.04 20.05 18.91
C THR A 358 2.85 19.92 17.40
N GLU A 359 2.78 18.70 16.89
CA GLU A 359 2.76 18.44 15.45
C GLU A 359 1.36 18.17 14.90
N TYR A 360 0.34 18.12 15.73
CA TYR A 360 -1.02 17.70 15.35
C TYR A 360 -2.04 18.81 15.65
N SER A 361 -3.10 18.86 14.85
CA SER A 361 -4.21 19.80 15.02
C SER A 361 -5.52 19.15 15.46
N SER A 362 -5.68 17.83 15.30
CA SER A 362 -6.85 17.10 15.80
C SER A 362 -6.48 15.71 16.30
N PHE A 363 -7.36 15.11 17.09
CA PHE A 363 -7.11 13.84 17.76
C PHE A 363 -8.35 12.95 17.77
N GLN A 364 -8.11 11.65 17.83
CA GLN A 364 -9.15 10.66 18.07
C GLN A 364 -8.69 9.79 19.23
N PHE A 365 -9.52 9.69 20.26
CA PHE A 365 -9.30 8.78 21.36
C PHE A 365 -10.35 7.68 21.32
N LYS A 366 -9.90 6.45 21.16
CA LYS A 366 -10.77 5.27 21.07
C LYS A 366 -10.25 4.15 21.94
N GLY A 367 -11.11 3.22 22.29
CA GLY A 367 -10.72 2.04 23.03
C GLY A 367 -11.90 1.20 23.47
N GLU A 368 -11.59 0.15 24.22
CA GLU A 368 -12.57 -0.77 24.74
C GLU A 368 -12.60 -0.69 26.25
N ALA A 369 -13.79 -0.59 26.81
CA ALA A 369 -13.96 -0.71 28.23
C ALA A 369 -15.19 -1.56 28.58
N LEU A 370 -15.05 -2.36 29.64
CA LEU A 370 -16.08 -3.26 30.13
C LEU A 370 -16.29 -3.03 31.62
N VAL A 371 -17.54 -2.82 32.01
CA VAL A 371 -17.94 -2.72 33.41
C VAL A 371 -18.71 -3.96 33.83
N GLU A 372 -18.30 -4.56 34.94
CA GLU A 372 -19.01 -5.64 35.61
C GLU A 372 -19.38 -5.25 37.05
N GLY A 373 -20.34 -5.97 37.62
CA GLY A 373 -20.85 -5.73 38.98
C GLY A 373 -21.73 -4.49 39.07
N ASP A 374 -21.79 -3.86 40.24
CA ASP A 374 -22.72 -2.76 40.53
C ASP A 374 -22.23 -1.37 40.13
N ILE A 375 -21.24 -1.25 39.25
CA ILE A 375 -20.75 0.05 38.76
C ILE A 375 -21.71 0.59 37.69
N ASP A 376 -22.00 1.90 37.71
CA ASP A 376 -22.97 2.54 36.81
C ASP A 376 -22.30 3.14 35.57
N ASN A 377 -21.08 3.68 35.69
CA ASN A 377 -20.39 4.34 34.58
C ASN A 377 -18.89 4.06 34.56
N ILE A 378 -18.29 4.18 33.37
CA ILE A 378 -16.84 4.26 33.14
C ILE A 378 -16.46 5.72 33.10
N LYS A 379 -15.31 6.07 33.66
CA LYS A 379 -14.82 7.44 33.72
C LYS A 379 -13.40 7.53 33.19
N PHE A 380 -13.17 8.47 32.30
CA PHE A 380 -11.84 8.86 31.84
C PHE A 380 -11.78 10.36 31.59
N ALA A 381 -10.58 10.92 31.56
CA ALA A 381 -10.34 12.33 31.28
C ALA A 381 -9.20 12.48 30.28
N ILE A 382 -9.39 13.40 29.34
CA ILE A 382 -8.36 13.81 28.38
C ILE A 382 -7.92 15.21 28.78
N ILE A 383 -6.65 15.34 29.16
CA ILE A 383 -6.12 16.56 29.77
C ILE A 383 -5.09 17.16 28.83
N LEU A 384 -5.34 18.40 28.45
CA LEU A 384 -4.51 19.22 27.58
C LEU A 384 -3.84 20.30 28.44
N TYR A 385 -2.54 20.50 28.27
CA TYR A 385 -1.80 21.54 28.99
C TYR A 385 -0.55 22.00 28.22
N LYS A 386 -0.02 23.13 28.66
CA LYS A 386 1.24 23.71 28.16
C LYS A 386 2.40 23.22 29.03
N SER A 387 3.46 22.70 28.42
CA SER A 387 4.63 22.13 29.11
C SER A 387 5.33 23.15 30.01
N THR A 388 5.35 24.42 29.59
CA THR A 388 5.91 25.54 30.37
C THR A 388 4.98 26.05 31.48
N ASN A 389 3.71 25.65 31.48
CA ASN A 389 2.75 26.03 32.53
C ASN A 389 1.68 24.95 32.74
N ALA A 390 2.07 23.85 33.38
CA ALA A 390 1.19 22.71 33.66
C ALA A 390 0.03 23.02 34.65
N SER A 391 -0.01 24.23 35.23
CA SER A 391 -1.12 24.67 36.09
C SER A 391 -2.40 24.98 35.31
N ILE A 392 -2.28 25.37 34.05
CA ILE A 392 -3.42 25.61 33.17
C ILE A 392 -3.75 24.30 32.45
N LYS A 393 -4.89 23.72 32.81
CA LYS A 393 -5.39 22.49 32.22
C LYS A 393 -6.69 22.75 31.48
N TYR A 394 -6.84 22.04 30.38
CA TYR A 394 -8.08 21.95 29.64
C TYR A 394 -8.50 20.49 29.56
N TYR A 395 -9.79 20.26 29.46
CA TYR A 395 -10.41 18.95 29.49
C TYR A 395 -11.32 18.78 28.29
N VAL A 396 -11.35 17.59 27.71
CA VAL A 396 -12.26 17.27 26.60
C VAL A 396 -13.53 16.66 27.20
N ASP A 397 -14.70 17.18 26.84
CA ASP A 397 -15.98 16.58 27.22
C ASP A 397 -16.39 15.44 26.27
N LYS A 398 -17.53 14.79 26.54
CA LYS A 398 -18.01 13.64 25.77
C LYS A 398 -18.37 13.94 24.31
N TYR A 399 -18.51 15.21 23.95
CA TYR A 399 -18.79 15.66 22.59
C TYR A 399 -17.51 16.11 21.88
N GLY A 400 -16.34 15.91 22.49
CA GLY A 400 -15.06 16.37 21.95
C GLY A 400 -14.81 17.86 22.13
N THR A 401 -15.61 18.58 22.94
CA THR A 401 -15.42 20.01 23.16
C THR A 401 -14.44 20.27 24.29
N ILE A 402 -13.49 21.17 24.07
CA ILE A 402 -12.47 21.52 25.07
C ILE A 402 -13.02 22.56 26.07
N LYS A 403 -12.94 22.26 27.37
CA LYS A 403 -13.37 23.10 28.50
C LYS A 403 -12.20 23.42 29.44
N LYS A 404 -12.25 24.56 30.13
CA LYS A 404 -11.28 24.92 31.20
C LYS A 404 -11.63 24.33 32.55
N THR A 405 -12.90 24.00 32.76
CA THR A 405 -13.34 23.26 33.94
C THR A 405 -13.01 21.79 33.78
N GLU A 406 -12.75 21.09 34.89
CA GLU A 406 -12.57 19.65 34.86
C GLU A 406 -13.81 19.01 34.23
N GLN A 407 -13.59 18.28 33.13
CA GLN A 407 -14.60 17.48 32.45
C GLN A 407 -14.08 16.06 32.38
N VAL A 408 -15.01 15.14 32.59
CA VAL A 408 -14.75 13.71 32.58
C VAL A 408 -15.77 13.08 31.64
N LEU A 409 -15.31 12.16 30.81
CA LEU A 409 -16.19 11.39 29.94
C LEU A 409 -16.79 10.26 30.77
N LEU A 410 -18.11 10.27 30.88
CA LEU A 410 -18.89 9.20 31.51
C LEU A 410 -19.51 8.34 30.42
N LEU A 411 -19.16 7.06 30.39
CA LEU A 411 -19.83 6.06 29.55
C LEU A 411 -20.72 5.18 30.42
N ASN A 412 -21.95 4.96 29.99
CA ASN A 412 -22.91 4.11 30.70
C ASN A 412 -22.40 2.66 30.80
N LYS A 413 -22.83 1.95 31.85
CA LYS A 413 -22.54 0.53 32.08
C LYS A 413 -22.82 -0.36 30.87
N GLY A 414 -21.92 -1.31 30.63
CA GLY A 414 -22.02 -2.33 29.59
C GLY A 414 -20.65 -2.69 29.00
N ALA A 415 -20.62 -3.60 28.03
CA ALA A 415 -19.49 -3.70 27.11
C ALA A 415 -19.64 -2.55 26.10
N VAL A 416 -18.72 -1.58 26.15
CA VAL A 416 -18.79 -0.41 25.28
C VAL A 416 -17.47 -0.29 24.54
N SER A 417 -17.51 -0.52 23.23
CA SER A 417 -16.50 0.05 22.34
C SER A 417 -16.81 1.53 22.20
N PHE A 418 -15.84 2.39 22.48
CA PHE A 418 -16.02 3.83 22.37
C PHE A 418 -15.02 4.42 21.37
N ASP A 419 -15.51 5.34 20.56
CA ASP A 419 -14.73 6.12 19.62
C ASP A 419 -15.09 7.59 19.80
N CYS A 420 -14.20 8.34 20.44
CA CYS A 420 -14.39 9.77 20.73
C CYS A 420 -13.46 10.58 19.83
N ASN A 421 -14.03 11.16 18.77
CA ASN A 421 -13.32 12.11 17.91
C ASN A 421 -13.36 13.50 18.53
N PHE A 422 -12.20 14.18 18.61
CA PHE A 422 -12.16 15.56 19.07
C PHE A 422 -11.13 16.39 18.32
N VAL A 423 -11.59 17.53 17.84
CA VAL A 423 -10.80 18.41 17.01
C VAL A 423 -10.19 19.49 17.89
N ILE A 424 -8.86 19.55 18.00
CA ILE A 424 -8.17 20.68 18.64
C ILE A 424 -8.11 21.88 17.67
N SER A 425 -8.41 21.66 16.38
CA SER A 425 -8.40 22.67 15.33
C SER A 425 -9.62 23.59 15.42
N GLY A 426 -9.58 24.51 16.38
CA GLY A 426 -10.08 25.86 16.19
C GLY A 426 -8.91 26.73 15.75
N ALA A 427 -8.50 26.64 14.48
CA ALA A 427 -7.69 27.71 13.90
C ALA A 427 -8.51 28.99 14.07
N THR A 428 -8.07 29.87 14.98
CA THR A 428 -8.68 31.15 15.42
C THR A 428 -9.53 31.20 16.70
N THR A 429 -9.49 30.23 17.62
CA THR A 429 -9.85 30.58 19.01
C THR A 429 -8.60 30.96 19.80
N PRO A 430 -8.40 32.24 20.18
CA PRO A 430 -7.24 32.73 20.94
C PRO A 430 -7.19 32.21 22.40
N TYR A 431 -7.77 31.04 22.70
CA TYR A 431 -8.10 30.60 24.06
C TYR A 431 -7.32 29.40 24.59
N TYR A 432 -6.51 28.73 23.76
CA TYR A 432 -5.67 27.59 24.14
C TYR A 432 -4.19 27.97 24.02
N ASP A 433 -3.70 28.79 24.95
CA ASP A 433 -2.35 29.37 24.91
C ASP A 433 -1.26 28.28 24.89
N GLY A 434 -0.83 27.89 23.70
CA GLY A 434 0.34 27.04 23.47
C GLY A 434 0.25 25.64 24.08
N VAL A 435 -0.94 25.04 24.13
CA VAL A 435 -1.07 23.63 24.53
C VAL A 435 -0.19 22.77 23.61
N ASP A 436 0.71 22.00 24.21
CA ASP A 436 1.70 21.18 23.52
C ASP A 436 1.81 19.76 24.11
N ARG A 437 1.06 19.48 25.19
CA ARG A 437 1.01 18.18 25.84
C ARG A 437 -0.42 17.70 26.07
N ILE A 438 -0.59 16.38 25.98
CA ILE A 438 -1.81 15.66 26.34
C ILE A 438 -1.48 14.55 27.36
N LYS A 439 -2.44 14.27 28.24
CA LYS A 439 -2.44 13.13 29.16
C LYS A 439 -3.80 12.47 29.15
N ILE A 440 -3.80 11.15 29.32
CA ILE A 440 -5.02 10.36 29.45
C ILE A 440 -5.11 9.85 30.89
N ARG A 441 -6.26 10.06 31.53
CA ARG A 441 -6.59 9.46 32.82
C ARG A 441 -7.69 8.45 32.66
N ILE A 442 -7.52 7.28 33.26
CA ILE A 442 -8.57 6.28 33.40
C ILE A 442 -8.82 6.04 34.89
N TYR A 443 -10.09 6.00 35.26
CA TYR A 443 -10.52 5.93 36.65
C TYR A 443 -11.05 4.54 36.97
N PRO A 444 -11.11 4.17 38.26
CA PRO A 444 -12.04 3.15 38.72
C PRO A 444 -13.47 3.53 38.31
N GLY A 445 -14.35 2.56 38.12
CA GLY A 445 -15.72 2.85 37.69
C GLY A 445 -16.47 3.74 38.68
N VAL A 446 -17.49 4.43 38.19
CA VAL A 446 -18.29 5.38 38.96
C VAL A 446 -19.60 4.74 39.40
N LYS A 447 -19.97 4.95 40.67
CA LYS A 447 -21.31 4.67 41.18
C LYS A 447 -22.07 5.99 41.32
N ALA A 448 -23.28 6.04 40.77
CA ALA A 448 -24.18 7.19 40.86
C ALA A 448 -24.86 7.30 42.24
N SER A 449 -25.04 6.17 42.94
CA SER A 449 -25.55 6.15 44.32
C SER A 449 -24.42 6.05 45.35
N ASN A 450 -24.71 6.51 46.58
CA ASN A 450 -23.80 6.36 47.73
C ASN A 450 -23.74 4.91 48.28
N THR A 451 -24.32 3.94 47.58
CA THR A 451 -24.25 2.53 47.98
C THR A 451 -22.91 1.94 47.55
N VAL A 452 -22.27 1.20 48.46
CA VAL A 452 -20.99 0.54 48.15
C VAL A 452 -21.26 -0.58 47.13
N PRO A 453 -20.70 -0.52 45.91
CA PRO A 453 -20.96 -1.56 44.92
C PRO A 453 -20.33 -2.90 45.35
N VAL A 454 -20.89 -4.03 44.89
CA VAL A 454 -20.29 -5.37 45.08
C VAL A 454 -19.68 -5.84 43.75
N ASN A 455 -18.57 -6.59 43.79
CA ASN A 455 -17.88 -7.15 42.60
C ASN A 455 -17.49 -6.10 41.53
N LYS A 456 -16.82 -5.03 41.98
CA LYS A 456 -16.43 -3.87 41.16
C LYS A 456 -15.31 -4.25 40.21
N THR A 457 -15.61 -4.45 38.93
CA THR A 457 -14.57 -4.70 37.95
C THR A 457 -14.75 -3.77 36.76
N VAL A 458 -13.72 -2.97 36.46
CA VAL A 458 -13.63 -2.22 35.21
C VAL A 458 -12.43 -2.74 34.43
N ARG A 459 -12.64 -3.08 33.17
CA ARG A 459 -11.59 -3.52 32.27
C ARG A 459 -11.36 -2.45 31.21
N TYR A 460 -10.10 -2.19 30.88
CA TYR A 460 -9.71 -1.33 29.76
C TYR A 460 -8.80 -2.13 28.82
N ARG A 461 -9.04 -2.02 27.51
CA ARG A 461 -8.24 -2.64 26.45
C ARG A 461 -8.10 -1.66 25.28
N ASN A 462 -7.05 -1.84 24.50
CA ASN A 462 -6.88 -1.21 23.19
C ASN A 462 -7.07 0.32 23.21
N LEU A 463 -6.55 1.01 24.23
CA LEU A 463 -6.66 2.47 24.30
C LEU A 463 -5.73 3.09 23.26
N GLN A 464 -6.31 3.87 22.35
CA GLN A 464 -5.61 4.47 21.24
C GLN A 464 -5.84 5.97 21.21
N LEU A 465 -4.74 6.73 21.22
CA LEU A 465 -4.74 8.15 20.91
C LEU A 465 -4.11 8.34 19.54
N LEU A 466 -4.89 8.81 18.58
CA LEU A 466 -4.46 9.06 17.22
C LEU A 466 -4.39 10.56 17.01
N GLY A 467 -3.29 11.06 16.45
CA GLY A 467 -3.11 12.48 16.14
C GLY A 467 -3.13 12.72 14.64
N PHE A 468 -3.73 13.83 14.23
CA PHE A 468 -3.88 14.24 12.83
C PHE A 468 -3.39 15.68 12.67
N ARG A 469 -2.65 15.97 11.61
CA ARG A 469 -2.21 17.34 11.30
C ARG A 469 -3.34 18.16 10.71
N SER A 470 -4.27 17.50 10.04
CA SER A 470 -5.47 18.11 9.49
C SER A 470 -6.59 17.08 9.38
N ASN A 471 -7.83 17.53 9.25
CA ASN A 471 -8.98 16.63 9.02
C ASN A 471 -8.83 15.79 7.74
N TYR A 472 -7.97 16.22 6.81
CA TYR A 472 -7.54 15.46 5.63
C TYR A 472 -7.03 14.06 5.98
N ASP A 473 -6.30 13.92 7.10
CA ASP A 473 -5.56 12.71 7.44
C ASP A 473 -6.46 11.59 7.96
N ILE A 474 -7.68 11.92 8.44
CA ILE A 474 -8.63 10.97 9.05
C ILE A 474 -9.13 9.95 8.02
N ASN A 475 -9.34 10.41 6.78
CA ASN A 475 -9.89 9.60 5.71
C ASN A 475 -8.84 9.17 4.68
N TYR A 476 -7.60 9.60 4.82
CA TYR A 476 -6.53 9.25 3.89
C TYR A 476 -6.22 7.76 3.94
N THR A 477 -6.23 7.10 2.78
CA THR A 477 -6.01 5.65 2.63
C THR A 477 -4.71 5.32 1.91
N GLY A 478 -4.12 6.29 1.21
CA GLY A 478 -2.92 6.02 0.43
C GLY A 478 -2.61 7.06 -0.63
N ARG A 479 -1.51 6.83 -1.36
CA ARG A 479 -1.12 7.65 -2.52
C ARG A 479 -0.82 6.77 -3.70
N GLU A 480 -1.47 7.07 -4.82
CA GLU A 480 -1.22 6.41 -6.09
C GLU A 480 -0.27 7.25 -6.94
N TYR A 481 0.74 6.60 -7.48
CA TYR A 481 1.69 7.16 -8.42
C TYR A 481 1.45 6.55 -9.79
N LYS A 482 1.35 7.37 -10.83
CA LYS A 482 1.25 6.93 -12.22
C LYS A 482 2.27 7.68 -13.04
N PHE A 483 3.10 6.92 -13.72
CA PHE A 483 4.14 7.43 -14.59
C PHE A 483 3.91 6.81 -15.95
N ALA A 484 3.67 7.65 -16.97
CA ALA A 484 3.47 7.22 -18.33
C ALA A 484 4.54 7.78 -19.26
N ASN A 485 5.10 6.94 -20.13
CA ASN A 485 5.98 7.36 -21.20
C ASN A 485 5.17 8.12 -22.27
N ALA A 486 5.43 9.41 -22.41
CA ALA A 486 4.71 10.29 -23.34
C ALA A 486 4.93 9.88 -24.82
N SER A 487 6.01 9.15 -25.10
CA SER A 487 6.37 8.72 -26.46
C SER A 487 5.68 7.42 -26.89
N LEU A 488 5.00 6.71 -25.98
CA LEU A 488 4.41 5.39 -26.21
C LEU A 488 2.93 5.33 -25.80
N PRO A 489 2.02 6.12 -26.38
CA PRO A 489 0.64 6.24 -25.90
C PRO A 489 -0.23 4.98 -26.08
N ASN A 490 0.19 4.00 -26.88
CA ASN A 490 -0.59 2.82 -27.24
C ASN A 490 0.09 1.49 -26.81
N SER A 491 1.00 1.53 -25.84
CA SER A 491 1.76 0.35 -25.37
C SER A 491 1.15 -0.29 -24.11
N LYS A 492 1.78 -1.37 -23.59
CA LYS A 492 1.23 -2.12 -22.43
C LYS A 492 1.24 -1.27 -21.15
N LYS A 493 0.24 -1.44 -20.30
CA LYS A 493 0.25 -0.88 -18.95
C LYS A 493 0.59 -1.97 -17.94
N ALA A 494 1.52 -1.68 -17.03
CA ALA A 494 1.87 -2.62 -15.97
C ALA A 494 0.75 -2.67 -14.92
N ASN A 495 0.62 -3.84 -14.27
CA ASN A 495 -0.25 -3.97 -13.12
C ASN A 495 0.21 -3.02 -12.00
N LYS A 496 -0.76 -2.42 -11.31
CA LYS A 496 -0.50 -1.53 -10.19
C LYS A 496 0.16 -2.30 -9.04
N LYS A 497 1.32 -1.83 -8.57
CA LYS A 497 2.05 -2.46 -7.46
C LYS A 497 1.71 -1.79 -6.13
N THR A 498 1.37 -2.54 -5.10
CA THR A 498 1.22 -1.97 -3.75
C THR A 498 2.58 -1.84 -3.08
N ILE A 499 2.84 -0.68 -2.47
CA ILE A 499 4.02 -0.42 -1.63
C ILE A 499 3.56 -0.03 -0.23
N TYR A 500 4.35 -0.40 0.78
CA TYR A 500 3.96 -0.23 2.19
C TYR A 500 4.81 0.79 2.93
N TYR A 501 5.85 1.34 2.31
CA TYR A 501 6.73 2.31 2.94
C TYR A 501 6.97 3.47 2.01
N GLN A 502 7.15 4.65 2.57
CA GLN A 502 7.34 5.85 1.77
C GLN A 502 8.20 6.90 2.47
N ASP A 503 8.80 7.75 1.64
CA ASP A 503 9.43 9.01 2.03
C ASP A 503 8.42 10.00 2.58
N ASN A 504 8.95 11.10 3.13
CA ASN A 504 8.21 12.29 3.52
C ASN A 504 7.35 12.85 2.38
N ILE A 505 6.04 12.54 2.42
CA ILE A 505 5.03 13.08 1.51
C ILE A 505 4.34 14.34 2.04
N GLY A 506 4.91 14.99 3.05
CA GLY A 506 4.41 16.22 3.64
C GLY A 506 3.55 15.98 4.88
N ALA A 507 2.53 16.82 5.08
CA ALA A 507 1.78 16.86 6.33
C ALA A 507 1.07 15.55 6.70
N VAL A 508 0.66 14.77 5.70
CA VAL A 508 -0.20 13.59 5.84
C VAL A 508 0.48 12.43 6.60
N GLN A 509 1.81 12.37 6.57
CA GLN A 509 2.53 11.14 6.93
C GLN A 509 2.79 10.94 8.42
N LEU A 510 2.78 12.00 9.23
CA LEU A 510 3.14 11.88 10.65
C LEU A 510 2.16 11.04 11.48
N SER A 511 0.98 10.76 10.93
CA SER A 511 -0.03 9.93 11.57
C SER A 511 0.18 8.43 11.32
N PHE A 512 1.07 8.03 10.41
CA PHE A 512 1.20 6.64 9.94
C PHE A 512 2.59 6.07 10.22
N ARG A 513 2.64 4.77 10.58
CA ARG A 513 3.90 4.07 10.93
C ARG A 513 4.76 3.65 9.71
N ASN A 514 4.17 3.68 8.52
CA ASN A 514 4.73 3.18 7.26
C ASN A 514 5.67 4.19 6.60
N SER A 515 6.70 4.62 7.34
CA SER A 515 7.62 5.69 6.94
C SER A 515 9.07 5.24 6.97
N PHE A 516 9.87 5.81 6.08
CA PHE A 516 11.32 5.61 6.04
C PHE A 516 12.07 6.70 6.80
N PHE A 517 13.04 6.28 7.60
CA PHE A 517 13.89 7.16 8.40
C PHE A 517 15.37 7.00 8.02
N VAL A 518 16.13 8.07 8.20
CA VAL A 518 17.60 8.05 8.08
C VAL A 518 18.20 7.87 9.48
N GLY A 519 18.82 6.72 9.69
CA GLY A 519 19.33 6.29 11.00
C GLY A 519 18.23 6.06 12.03
N ASP A 520 18.64 5.82 13.28
CA ASP A 520 17.73 5.75 14.43
C ASP A 520 17.29 7.16 14.92
N THR A 521 16.94 8.03 13.97
CA THR A 521 16.55 9.43 14.23
C THR A 521 15.12 9.67 13.76
N PRO A 522 14.45 10.76 14.19
CA PRO A 522 13.14 11.13 13.64
C PRO A 522 13.22 11.69 12.20
N THR A 523 14.42 11.79 11.60
CA THR A 523 14.62 12.32 10.24
C THR A 523 14.02 11.38 9.21
N LEU A 524 13.00 11.82 8.49
CA LEU A 524 12.40 11.08 7.38
C LEU A 524 13.26 11.20 6.12
N THR A 525 13.24 10.17 5.26
CA THR A 525 13.77 10.26 3.90
C THR A 525 12.88 11.19 3.06
N THR A 526 13.44 11.80 2.03
CA THR A 526 12.76 12.84 1.24
C THR A 526 13.07 12.76 -0.26
N ALA A 527 14.28 12.37 -0.62
CA ALA A 527 14.82 12.62 -1.95
C ALA A 527 15.95 11.64 -2.26
N TRP A 528 15.69 10.74 -3.22
CA TRP A 528 16.58 9.65 -3.61
C TRP A 528 17.23 9.91 -4.96
N LYS A 529 18.49 9.49 -5.08
CA LYS A 529 19.20 9.42 -6.35
C LYS A 529 20.39 8.45 -6.34
N ARG A 530 20.75 7.95 -7.51
CA ARG A 530 22.05 7.32 -7.78
C ARG A 530 23.13 8.38 -7.91
N ALA A 531 24.40 7.96 -7.86
CA ALA A 531 25.54 8.86 -8.00
C ALA A 531 25.59 9.56 -9.37
N SER A 532 25.15 8.88 -10.42
CA SER A 532 25.08 9.39 -11.80
C SER A 532 23.88 10.29 -12.09
N GLU A 533 22.88 10.31 -11.20
CA GLU A 533 21.65 11.09 -11.40
C GLU A 533 21.79 12.53 -10.88
N ILE A 534 21.30 13.47 -11.68
CA ILE A 534 21.31 14.90 -11.33
C ILE A 534 20.07 15.24 -10.49
N THR A 535 18.90 14.79 -10.96
CA THR A 535 17.59 15.05 -10.34
C THR A 535 17.33 14.07 -9.21
N THR A 536 16.72 14.57 -8.14
CA THR A 536 16.21 13.74 -7.03
C THR A 536 14.70 13.61 -7.12
N TYR A 537 14.21 12.42 -6.82
CA TYR A 537 12.77 12.14 -6.73
C TYR A 537 12.47 11.47 -5.38
N THR A 538 11.19 11.37 -4.99
CA THR A 538 10.86 10.41 -3.93
C THR A 538 11.17 8.99 -4.41
N LEU A 539 11.37 8.03 -3.50
CA LEU A 539 11.76 6.66 -3.80
C LEU A 539 10.78 5.99 -4.75
N ALA A 540 9.47 6.10 -4.46
CA ALA A 540 8.42 5.52 -5.30
C ALA A 540 8.47 6.07 -6.73
N GLU A 541 8.68 7.37 -6.88
CA GLU A 541 8.80 8.02 -8.19
C GLU A 541 10.08 7.58 -8.90
N SER A 542 11.23 7.62 -8.20
CA SER A 542 12.53 7.20 -8.74
C SER A 542 12.48 5.76 -9.27
N VAL A 543 11.84 4.85 -8.54
CA VAL A 543 11.70 3.44 -8.94
C VAL A 543 10.77 3.30 -10.14
N LEU A 544 9.64 3.99 -10.20
CA LEU A 544 8.75 3.94 -11.36
C LEU A 544 9.38 4.53 -12.63
N ILE A 545 10.20 5.59 -12.47
CA ILE A 545 10.98 6.17 -13.57
C ILE A 545 12.00 5.15 -14.10
N ASP A 546 12.73 4.48 -13.21
CA ASP A 546 13.68 3.42 -13.58
C ASP A 546 12.99 2.25 -14.30
N ARG A 547 11.80 1.85 -13.83
CA ARG A 547 10.99 0.82 -14.50
C ARG A 547 10.60 1.24 -15.92
N LEU A 548 10.13 2.46 -16.10
CA LEU A 548 9.80 2.97 -17.44
C LEU A 548 11.04 3.04 -18.33
N ALA A 549 12.18 3.51 -17.80
CA ALA A 549 13.42 3.68 -18.57
C ALA A 549 13.95 2.35 -19.11
N THR A 550 13.84 1.28 -18.31
CA THR A 550 14.24 -0.09 -18.69
C THR A 550 13.20 -0.82 -19.56
N ASN A 551 12.06 -0.18 -19.85
CA ASN A 551 10.94 -0.74 -20.63
C ASN A 551 10.43 0.20 -21.73
N SER A 552 11.23 1.20 -22.08
CA SER A 552 10.87 2.30 -22.98
C SER A 552 10.85 1.94 -24.46
N ARG A 553 11.34 0.76 -24.85
CA ARG A 553 11.40 0.30 -26.24
C ARG A 553 11.20 -1.21 -26.38
N PHE A 554 11.13 -1.70 -27.61
CA PHE A 554 11.10 -3.15 -27.86
C PHE A 554 12.42 -3.78 -27.43
N GLY A 555 12.40 -4.51 -26.31
CA GLY A 555 13.55 -5.26 -25.83
C GLY A 555 13.62 -6.65 -26.47
N ASP A 556 14.83 -7.15 -26.67
CA ASP A 556 15.02 -8.57 -26.98
C ASP A 556 14.81 -9.42 -25.73
N ILE A 557 14.05 -10.50 -25.86
CA ILE A 557 14.01 -11.60 -24.90
C ILE A 557 14.65 -12.80 -25.57
N PHE A 558 15.71 -13.33 -24.95
CA PHE A 558 16.38 -14.53 -25.40
C PHE A 558 16.02 -15.69 -24.48
N GLU A 559 15.53 -16.77 -25.05
CA GLU A 559 15.21 -18.01 -24.36
C GLU A 559 15.96 -19.16 -25.03
N GLY A 560 16.77 -19.91 -24.27
CA GLY A 560 17.55 -20.99 -24.86
C GLY A 560 18.62 -21.52 -23.94
N LYS A 561 19.55 -22.29 -24.50
CA LYS A 561 20.67 -22.89 -23.76
C LYS A 561 21.99 -22.34 -24.25
N VAL A 562 22.92 -22.13 -23.32
CA VAL A 562 24.31 -21.77 -23.60
C VAL A 562 25.24 -22.79 -22.96
N LYS A 563 26.41 -23.00 -23.55
CA LYS A 563 27.47 -23.83 -22.95
C LYS A 563 28.21 -23.02 -21.88
N GLY A 564 28.41 -23.62 -20.71
CA GLY A 564 29.03 -23.03 -19.52
C GLY A 564 28.02 -22.65 -18.44
N PHE A 565 28.54 -22.19 -17.29
CA PHE A 565 27.78 -21.74 -16.14
C PHE A 565 27.47 -20.25 -16.22
N VAL A 566 26.22 -19.86 -15.92
CA VAL A 566 25.76 -18.47 -15.81
C VAL A 566 24.96 -18.31 -14.52
N SER A 567 25.22 -17.23 -13.80
CA SER A 567 24.55 -16.84 -12.56
C SER A 567 23.50 -15.73 -12.79
N LEU A 568 22.56 -15.58 -11.85
CA LEU A 568 21.61 -14.45 -11.83
C LEU A 568 22.27 -13.08 -11.68
N LEU A 569 23.51 -13.04 -11.15
CA LEU A 569 24.30 -11.82 -11.04
C LEU A 569 24.94 -11.41 -12.37
N ASP A 570 25.05 -12.32 -13.32
CA ASP A 570 25.71 -12.03 -14.59
C ASP A 570 24.81 -11.14 -15.46
N THR A 571 25.44 -10.29 -16.26
CA THR A 571 24.84 -9.52 -17.33
C THR A 571 25.44 -9.97 -18.65
N PRO A 572 24.83 -10.97 -19.30
CA PRO A 572 25.35 -11.45 -20.56
C PRO A 572 25.33 -10.34 -21.62
N PHE A 573 26.39 -10.23 -22.43
CA PHE A 573 26.43 -9.30 -23.55
C PHE A 573 26.76 -9.99 -24.87
N LEU A 574 26.09 -9.56 -25.94
CA LEU A 574 26.29 -10.07 -27.29
C LEU A 574 27.29 -9.16 -28.03
N THR A 575 28.44 -9.71 -28.41
CA THR A 575 29.62 -8.98 -28.93
C THR A 575 29.36 -8.07 -30.13
N ASN A 576 28.35 -8.37 -30.94
CA ASN A 576 28.13 -7.63 -32.19
C ASN A 576 27.28 -6.36 -32.01
N ASN A 577 26.55 -6.20 -30.89
CA ASN A 577 25.49 -5.17 -30.78
C ASN A 577 25.53 -4.34 -29.49
N THR A 578 26.55 -4.47 -28.63
CA THR A 578 26.64 -3.76 -27.32
C THR A 578 25.42 -3.97 -26.39
N LYS A 579 24.56 -4.96 -26.69
CA LYS A 579 23.37 -5.27 -25.89
C LYS A 579 23.77 -6.05 -24.67
N ARG A 580 23.37 -5.55 -23.50
CA ARG A 580 23.42 -6.27 -22.24
C ARG A 580 22.07 -6.89 -21.94
N PHE A 581 22.09 -7.98 -21.20
CA PHE A 581 20.90 -8.70 -20.80
C PHE A 581 20.89 -8.92 -19.29
N MET A 582 19.71 -8.88 -18.70
CA MET A 582 19.46 -9.37 -17.36
C MET A 582 19.05 -10.84 -17.44
N VAL A 583 19.62 -11.66 -16.56
CA VAL A 583 19.14 -13.03 -16.35
C VAL A 583 17.87 -12.99 -15.49
N LEU A 584 16.76 -13.45 -16.05
CA LEU A 584 15.47 -13.64 -15.36
C LEU A 584 15.34 -15.05 -14.80
N TYR A 585 15.88 -16.02 -15.52
CA TYR A 585 15.93 -17.42 -15.12
C TYR A 585 17.24 -18.02 -15.60
N CYS A 586 17.85 -18.84 -14.74
CA CYS A 586 18.96 -19.69 -15.10
C CYS A 586 18.84 -21.05 -14.42
N GLU A 587 19.14 -22.11 -15.17
CA GLU A 587 19.33 -23.45 -14.61
C GLU A 587 20.54 -24.11 -15.27
N TYR A 588 21.56 -24.42 -14.47
CA TYR A 588 22.77 -25.08 -14.92
C TYR A 588 22.66 -26.60 -14.79
N SER A 589 23.07 -27.32 -15.82
CA SER A 589 23.22 -28.77 -15.87
C SER A 589 24.69 -29.14 -15.99
N LEU A 590 25.23 -29.83 -14.98
CA LEU A 590 26.64 -30.24 -14.93
C LEU A 590 26.99 -31.24 -16.04
N GLN A 591 26.09 -32.19 -16.33
CA GLN A 591 26.35 -33.27 -17.27
C GLN A 591 26.56 -32.77 -18.70
N THR A 592 25.80 -31.75 -19.10
CA THR A 592 25.85 -31.18 -20.44
C THR A 592 26.78 -29.96 -20.50
N ASP A 593 27.22 -29.45 -19.35
CA ASP A 593 27.89 -28.15 -19.21
C ASP A 593 27.09 -27.05 -19.89
N THR A 594 25.79 -26.96 -19.56
CA THR A 594 24.89 -25.99 -20.19
C THR A 594 24.02 -25.28 -19.17
N THR A 595 23.84 -23.97 -19.33
CA THR A 595 22.81 -23.21 -18.64
C THR A 595 21.62 -22.95 -19.57
N GLU A 596 20.43 -23.33 -19.11
CA GLU A 596 19.16 -22.86 -19.66
C GLU A 596 18.86 -21.46 -19.14
N LEU A 597 18.51 -20.54 -20.03
CA LEU A 597 18.42 -19.11 -19.74
C LEU A 597 17.13 -18.51 -20.27
N LEU A 598 16.56 -17.60 -19.47
CA LEU A 598 15.66 -16.55 -19.93
C LEU A 598 16.33 -15.21 -19.66
N LEU A 599 16.60 -14.47 -20.73
CA LEU A 599 17.28 -13.20 -20.71
C LEU A 599 16.37 -12.10 -21.23
N THR A 600 16.46 -10.91 -20.66
CA THR A 600 15.77 -9.71 -21.16
C THR A 600 16.77 -8.58 -21.36
N GLU A 601 16.68 -7.86 -22.48
CA GLU A 601 17.59 -6.75 -22.80
C GLU A 601 17.54 -5.68 -21.70
N LEU A 602 18.72 -5.27 -21.23
CA LEU A 602 18.92 -4.16 -20.32
C LEU A 602 19.32 -2.92 -21.11
N TYR A 603 18.59 -1.83 -20.89
CA TYR A 603 18.94 -0.51 -21.39
C TYR A 603 18.44 0.56 -20.41
N VAL A 604 19.08 1.73 -20.46
CA VAL A 604 18.74 2.89 -19.63
C VAL A 604 18.58 4.06 -20.57
N ASP A 605 17.36 4.24 -21.08
CA ASP A 605 17.06 5.33 -22.01
C ASP A 605 16.53 6.54 -21.24
N GLU A 606 16.86 7.75 -21.69
CA GLU A 606 16.15 8.95 -21.26
C GLU A 606 14.72 8.93 -21.81
N ILE A 607 13.75 9.18 -20.93
CA ILE A 607 12.32 9.10 -21.28
C ILE A 607 11.61 10.41 -20.94
N SER A 608 10.68 10.81 -21.81
CA SER A 608 9.72 11.86 -21.51
C SER A 608 8.55 11.29 -20.73
N ILE A 609 8.25 11.87 -19.57
CA ILE A 609 7.35 11.29 -18.58
C ILE A 609 6.16 12.22 -18.34
N ASN A 610 4.96 11.66 -18.44
CA ASN A 610 3.74 12.24 -17.88
C ASN A 610 3.56 11.69 -16.46
N ARG A 611 3.66 12.57 -15.47
CA ARG A 611 3.53 12.24 -14.05
C ARG A 611 2.14 12.57 -13.55
N LYS A 612 1.52 11.63 -12.84
CA LYS A 612 0.28 11.84 -12.09
C LYS A 612 0.38 11.23 -10.70
N VAL A 613 0.14 12.02 -9.66
CA VAL A 613 0.16 11.60 -8.26
C VAL A 613 -1.18 11.91 -7.62
N LEU A 614 -1.79 10.92 -7.00
CA LEU A 614 -3.17 10.97 -6.53
C LEU A 614 -3.25 10.53 -5.07
N ASP A 615 -3.67 11.40 -4.18
CA ASP A 615 -4.04 11.01 -2.82
C ASP A 615 -5.40 10.33 -2.84
N ARG A 616 -5.51 9.20 -2.15
CA ARG A 616 -6.72 8.38 -2.05
C ARG A 616 -7.27 8.48 -0.64
N PHE A 617 -8.60 8.45 -0.54
CA PHE A 617 -9.32 8.49 0.73
C PHE A 617 -10.34 7.36 0.79
N LYS A 618 -11.00 7.24 1.94
CA LYS A 618 -12.23 6.45 2.09
C LYS A 618 -13.28 6.90 1.07
N ASP A 619 -14.18 5.97 0.73
CA ASP A 619 -15.27 6.17 -0.23
C ASP A 619 -14.77 6.51 -1.65
N ASP A 620 -13.61 5.96 -2.03
CA ASP A 620 -12.96 6.10 -3.35
C ASP A 620 -12.69 7.54 -3.80
N LYS A 621 -12.72 8.52 -2.87
CA LYS A 621 -12.35 9.91 -3.17
C LYS A 621 -10.87 10.01 -3.54
N VAL A 622 -10.57 10.90 -4.49
CA VAL A 622 -9.23 11.08 -5.06
C VAL A 622 -8.89 12.56 -5.16
N LEU A 623 -7.65 12.91 -4.82
CA LEU A 623 -7.11 14.25 -5.00
C LEU A 623 -5.84 14.22 -5.85
N ASP A 624 -5.81 14.96 -6.95
CA ASP A 624 -4.61 15.10 -7.77
C ASP A 624 -3.63 16.08 -7.11
N VAL A 625 -2.46 15.57 -6.72
CA VAL A 625 -1.38 16.31 -6.05
C VAL A 625 -0.13 16.42 -6.91
N SER A 626 -0.25 16.17 -8.22
CA SER A 626 0.87 16.15 -9.16
C SER A 626 1.67 17.46 -9.17
N ASN A 627 1.03 18.61 -9.04
CA ASN A 627 1.72 19.90 -9.16
C ASN A 627 2.27 20.45 -7.83
N GLY A 628 2.31 19.64 -6.76
CA GLY A 628 2.76 20.10 -5.44
C GLY A 628 1.88 21.19 -4.82
N GLN A 629 0.78 21.56 -5.49
CA GLN A 629 -0.23 22.46 -4.97
C GLN A 629 -1.23 21.62 -4.20
N ILE A 630 -1.34 21.87 -2.89
CA ILE A 630 -2.49 21.43 -2.09
C ILE A 630 -3.72 21.97 -2.83
N ALA A 631 -4.58 21.08 -3.30
CA ALA A 631 -5.69 21.44 -4.17
C ALA A 631 -6.48 22.63 -3.59
N SER A 632 -6.45 23.76 -4.28
CA SER A 632 -7.32 24.90 -4.02
C SER A 632 -8.72 24.69 -4.61
N SER A 633 -9.03 23.51 -5.14
CA SER A 633 -10.33 23.17 -5.73
C SER A 633 -10.74 21.73 -5.38
N ILE A 634 -11.78 21.62 -4.56
CA ILE A 634 -12.55 20.39 -4.32
C ILE A 634 -13.69 20.38 -5.34
N ASN A 635 -13.84 19.30 -6.10
CA ASN A 635 -14.94 19.14 -7.05
C ASN A 635 -16.15 18.57 -6.29
N LEU A 636 -17.18 19.38 -6.05
CA LEU A 636 -18.33 19.08 -5.18
C LEU A 636 -19.47 18.35 -5.90
N ASN A 637 -19.17 17.34 -6.72
CA ASN A 637 -20.22 16.67 -7.52
C ASN A 637 -20.82 15.41 -6.91
N ASN A 638 -20.41 14.97 -5.72
CA ASN A 638 -21.04 13.85 -5.03
C ASN A 638 -21.33 14.22 -3.57
N ASP A 639 -22.53 13.87 -3.11
CA ASP A 639 -23.11 14.14 -1.81
C ASP A 639 -22.10 14.14 -0.66
N PHE A 640 -22.02 15.25 0.05
CA PHE A 640 -21.25 15.35 1.29
C PHE A 640 -22.15 15.01 2.47
N ASP A 641 -22.07 13.77 2.96
CA ASP A 641 -22.63 13.38 4.28
C ASP A 641 -21.80 13.93 5.47
N SER A 642 -20.88 14.87 5.25
CA SER A 642 -20.11 15.50 6.33
C SER A 642 -19.66 16.93 5.99
N PRO A 643 -19.71 17.86 6.96
CA PRO A 643 -19.56 19.29 6.73
C PRO A 643 -18.13 19.69 6.30
N ILE A 644 -18.05 20.57 5.30
CA ILE A 644 -16.81 21.20 4.85
C ILE A 644 -16.52 22.40 5.76
N THR A 645 -15.38 22.38 6.43
CA THR A 645 -14.89 23.55 7.18
C THR A 645 -14.00 24.40 6.29
N ALA A 646 -14.50 25.58 5.89
CA ALA A 646 -13.68 26.61 5.26
C ALA A 646 -12.77 27.25 6.30
N GLY A 647 -11.49 27.45 5.97
CA GLY A 647 -10.54 28.13 6.84
C GLY A 647 -11.05 29.51 7.25
N GLY A 648 -11.36 29.68 8.54
CA GLY A 648 -11.72 30.96 9.17
C GLY A 648 -13.15 31.11 9.68
N GLY A 649 -14.01 30.09 9.58
CA GLY A 649 -15.31 30.06 10.25
C GLY A 649 -15.58 28.66 10.82
N GLY A 650 -16.22 28.56 11.98
CA GLY A 650 -16.55 27.27 12.60
C GLY A 650 -17.38 26.35 11.67
N PRO A 651 -17.55 25.06 12.04
CA PRO A 651 -18.33 24.12 11.25
C PRO A 651 -19.75 24.63 11.02
N ILE A 652 -20.17 24.71 9.76
CA ILE A 652 -21.57 24.92 9.40
C ILE A 652 -22.20 23.53 9.41
N PHE A 653 -23.13 23.30 10.33
CA PHE A 653 -23.99 22.13 10.32
C PHE A 653 -25.13 22.40 9.34
N GLY A 654 -25.26 21.54 8.34
CA GLY A 654 -26.42 21.51 7.46
C GLY A 654 -26.53 20.13 6.83
N ASN A 655 -27.67 19.48 7.03
CA ASN A 655 -28.02 18.28 6.26
C ASN A 655 -28.37 18.72 4.85
N ILE A 656 -27.89 17.97 3.85
CA ILE A 656 -28.34 18.09 2.47
C ILE A 656 -29.55 17.17 2.34
N PHE A 657 -30.73 17.74 2.09
CA PHE A 657 -31.92 16.95 1.80
C PHE A 657 -31.87 16.45 0.34
N SER A 658 -32.63 15.39 0.03
CA SER A 658 -32.70 14.79 -1.31
C SER A 658 -33.23 15.71 -2.41
N ASP A 659 -33.63 16.94 -2.06
CA ASP A 659 -34.04 18.02 -2.96
C ASP A 659 -32.96 19.10 -3.18
N GLY A 660 -31.75 18.89 -2.63
CA GLY A 660 -30.61 19.79 -2.77
C GLY A 660 -30.64 21.03 -1.86
N GLY A 661 -31.51 21.09 -0.86
CA GLY A 661 -31.51 22.16 0.15
C GLY A 661 -30.37 22.04 1.16
N ILE A 662 -29.69 23.15 1.47
CA ILE A 662 -28.76 23.28 2.61
C ILE A 662 -29.43 24.18 3.64
N ASP A 663 -29.84 23.63 4.78
CA ASP A 663 -30.33 24.43 5.91
C ASP A 663 -29.20 24.65 6.94
N ALA A 664 -29.08 25.86 7.45
CA ALA A 664 -28.05 26.26 8.41
C ALA A 664 -28.72 26.90 9.64
N LEU A 665 -29.53 26.11 10.34
CA LEU A 665 -30.11 26.50 11.62
C LEU A 665 -29.81 25.44 12.68
N PRO A 666 -29.44 25.83 13.92
CA PRO A 666 -29.55 24.93 15.06
C PRO A 666 -31.04 24.73 15.41
N GLU A 667 -31.42 23.51 15.78
CA GLU A 667 -32.79 23.00 15.95
C GLU A 667 -33.64 23.70 17.05
N ASP A 668 -33.18 24.79 17.67
CA ASP A 668 -33.87 25.46 18.79
C ASP A 668 -33.94 26.99 18.61
N SER A 669 -34.66 27.46 17.59
CA SER A 669 -34.89 28.90 17.36
C SER A 669 -36.34 29.16 16.95
N ASP A 670 -37.21 29.44 17.92
CA ASP A 670 -38.64 29.79 17.75
C ASP A 670 -38.89 31.18 17.12
N SER A 671 -38.00 31.70 16.26
CA SER A 671 -38.16 33.00 15.61
C SER A 671 -38.46 32.87 14.12
N PRO A 672 -39.71 33.07 13.66
CA PRO A 672 -40.10 32.89 12.26
C PRO A 672 -39.67 34.02 11.30
N GLN A 673 -38.66 34.84 11.65
CA GLN A 673 -38.23 35.98 10.81
C GLN A 673 -36.72 36.17 10.60
N ALA A 674 -35.87 35.20 10.93
CA ALA A 674 -34.44 35.30 10.64
C ALA A 674 -34.11 34.90 9.18
N GLN A 675 -34.17 35.85 8.24
CA GLN A 675 -33.70 35.68 6.85
C GLN A 675 -32.15 35.68 6.73
N ASN A 676 -31.46 34.75 7.41
CA ASN A 676 -30.03 34.56 7.19
C ASN A 676 -29.78 33.32 6.34
N LYS A 677 -29.81 33.49 5.01
CA LYS A 677 -29.26 32.51 4.07
C LYS A 677 -27.75 32.39 4.32
N GLY A 678 -27.26 31.16 4.52
CA GLY A 678 -25.86 30.88 4.79
C GLY A 678 -24.92 31.57 3.79
N LEU A 679 -23.95 32.33 4.31
CA LEU A 679 -22.99 33.07 3.49
C LEU A 679 -21.79 32.17 3.18
N LEU A 680 -21.66 31.69 1.95
CA LEU A 680 -20.46 30.97 1.50
C LEU A 680 -19.30 31.98 1.33
N LYS A 681 -18.42 32.07 2.33
CA LYS A 681 -17.20 32.89 2.24
C LYS A 681 -16.08 32.11 1.55
N LEU A 682 -15.74 32.52 0.33
CA LEU A 682 -14.49 32.11 -0.31
C LEU A 682 -13.35 32.98 0.24
N GLY A 683 -12.42 32.37 0.98
CA GLY A 683 -11.26 33.07 1.53
C GLY A 683 -10.40 33.71 0.43
N SER A 684 -10.13 34.99 0.57
CA SER A 684 -9.42 35.79 -0.43
C SER A 684 -7.95 35.36 -0.59
N SER A 685 -7.59 34.94 -1.80
CA SER A 685 -6.30 35.06 -2.52
C SER A 685 -5.98 33.87 -3.44
N LEU A 686 -6.67 32.72 -3.31
CA LEU A 686 -6.27 31.48 -4.00
C LEU A 686 -7.34 30.75 -4.80
N ALA A 687 -8.63 31.09 -4.68
CA ALA A 687 -9.67 30.50 -5.53
C ALA A 687 -9.72 31.22 -6.89
N LYS A 688 -9.11 30.64 -7.93
CA LYS A 688 -9.12 31.19 -9.31
C LYS A 688 -10.32 30.74 -10.14
N LYS A 689 -10.97 29.64 -9.78
CA LYS A 689 -12.09 29.04 -10.53
C LYS A 689 -13.01 28.27 -9.59
N LEU A 690 -14.31 28.53 -9.65
CA LEU A 690 -15.36 27.74 -9.01
C LEU A 690 -16.26 27.19 -10.13
N GLN A 691 -16.47 25.87 -10.17
CA GLN A 691 -17.30 25.22 -11.19
C GLN A 691 -18.41 24.47 -10.45
N LEU A 692 -19.64 24.93 -10.61
CA LEU A 692 -20.82 24.28 -10.03
C LEU A 692 -21.35 23.27 -11.06
N GLY A 693 -21.50 22.01 -10.64
CA GLY A 693 -22.17 21.00 -11.44
C GLY A 693 -23.64 21.37 -11.71
N ASN A 694 -24.23 20.67 -12.66
CA ASN A 694 -25.57 20.93 -13.21
C ASN A 694 -26.66 20.93 -12.12
N LEU A 695 -27.04 22.12 -11.63
CA LEU A 695 -27.97 22.30 -10.50
C LEU A 695 -29.27 23.00 -10.91
N GLY A 696 -29.72 22.80 -12.15
CA GLY A 696 -30.96 23.40 -12.65
C GLY A 696 -30.78 24.82 -13.19
N SER A 697 -31.91 25.50 -13.44
CA SER A 697 -31.90 26.79 -14.15
C SER A 697 -31.09 27.87 -13.41
N LEU A 698 -30.39 28.73 -14.17
CA LEU A 698 -29.55 29.81 -13.67
C LEU A 698 -30.26 30.70 -12.64
N THR A 699 -31.55 30.94 -12.85
CA THR A 699 -32.42 31.73 -11.97
C THR A 699 -32.61 31.08 -10.59
N GLU A 700 -32.67 29.74 -10.55
CA GLU A 700 -32.88 28.98 -9.32
C GLU A 700 -31.59 28.91 -8.47
N ILE A 701 -30.45 28.76 -9.13
CA ILE A 701 -29.13 28.77 -8.49
C ILE A 701 -28.82 30.14 -7.87
N ILE A 702 -29.07 31.24 -8.60
CA ILE A 702 -28.80 32.61 -8.15
C ILE A 702 -29.81 33.07 -7.07
N GLY A 703 -31.07 32.63 -7.14
CA GLY A 703 -32.08 32.93 -6.10
C GLY A 703 -31.81 32.23 -4.76
N ARG A 704 -31.16 31.06 -4.78
CA ARG A 704 -30.82 30.28 -3.58
C ARG A 704 -29.47 30.68 -2.97
N LEU A 705 -28.48 31.08 -3.78
CA LEU A 705 -27.18 31.57 -3.32
C LEU A 705 -27.16 33.10 -3.16
N GLY A 706 -27.35 33.60 -1.94
CA GLY A 706 -27.13 35.01 -1.64
C GLY A 706 -25.64 35.38 -1.69
N VAL A 707 -25.08 35.59 -2.87
CA VAL A 707 -23.66 35.96 -3.04
C VAL A 707 -23.50 37.48 -2.92
N LYS A 708 -22.92 37.96 -1.82
CA LYS A 708 -22.40 39.34 -1.70
C LYS A 708 -20.90 39.34 -2.00
N ASN A 709 -20.49 39.95 -3.11
CA ASN A 709 -19.07 40.15 -3.42
C ASN A 709 -18.54 41.35 -2.64
N ASN A 710 -17.84 41.13 -1.54
CA ASN A 710 -17.08 42.19 -0.88
C ASN A 710 -15.72 42.36 -1.60
N ASN A 711 -15.76 43.11 -2.70
CA ASN A 711 -14.67 43.86 -3.38
C ASN A 711 -13.34 43.18 -3.74
N ASN A 712 -13.12 41.86 -3.62
CA ASN A 712 -11.81 41.26 -3.92
C ASN A 712 -11.81 39.93 -4.68
N PHE A 713 -12.94 39.48 -5.23
CA PHE A 713 -12.94 38.28 -6.09
C PHE A 713 -12.59 38.66 -7.54
N LEU A 714 -11.45 38.20 -8.04
CA LEU A 714 -10.95 38.41 -9.42
C LEU A 714 -11.00 37.12 -10.27
N GLY A 715 -11.75 36.10 -9.84
CA GLY A 715 -11.84 34.81 -10.52
C GLY A 715 -12.95 34.74 -11.56
N GLU A 716 -12.84 33.79 -12.50
CA GLU A 716 -13.89 33.45 -13.45
C GLU A 716 -14.93 32.53 -12.80
N PHE A 717 -16.21 32.81 -13.06
CA PHE A 717 -17.33 31.95 -12.69
C PHE A 717 -17.87 31.28 -13.96
N LEU A 718 -17.76 29.95 -14.03
CA LEU A 718 -18.22 29.15 -15.17
C LEU A 718 -19.41 28.30 -14.71
N ILE A 719 -20.56 28.53 -15.35
CA ILE A 719 -21.77 27.75 -15.15
C ILE A 719 -22.01 27.01 -16.47
N GLY A 720 -21.83 25.69 -16.45
CA GLY A 720 -22.13 24.86 -17.60
C GLY A 720 -23.62 24.52 -17.60
N ASP A 721 -24.36 25.03 -18.58
CA ASP A 721 -25.61 24.41 -19.04
C ASP A 721 -25.26 23.54 -20.27
N ASN A 722 -26.05 22.50 -20.51
CA ASN A 722 -25.91 21.42 -21.47
C ASN A 722 -25.80 21.85 -22.94
N THR A 723 -25.76 23.14 -23.24
CA THR A 723 -25.78 23.66 -24.62
C THR A 723 -24.67 24.66 -24.98
N GLU A 724 -23.98 25.32 -24.04
CA GLU A 724 -22.81 26.19 -24.34
C GLU A 724 -22.12 26.67 -23.03
N ASP A 725 -20.80 26.51 -22.92
CA ASP A 725 -20.00 27.13 -21.84
C ASP A 725 -19.94 28.65 -22.06
N ARG A 726 -20.59 29.44 -21.20
CA ARG A 726 -20.45 30.91 -21.20
C ARG A 726 -19.64 31.39 -20.01
N ALA A 727 -18.53 32.07 -20.28
CA ALA A 727 -17.73 32.77 -19.29
C ALA A 727 -18.33 34.17 -19.04
N TYR A 728 -18.73 34.46 -17.81
CA TYR A 728 -19.19 35.80 -17.42
C TYR A 728 -18.09 36.54 -16.66
N SER A 729 -17.65 37.66 -17.23
CA SER A 729 -16.75 38.63 -16.61
C SER A 729 -17.61 39.73 -15.97
N PHE A 730 -17.49 39.92 -14.65
CA PHE A 730 -18.21 40.98 -13.95
C PHE A 730 -17.34 42.24 -13.89
N PRO A 731 -17.75 43.36 -14.51
CA PRO A 731 -17.11 44.64 -14.27
C PRO A 731 -17.43 45.13 -12.85
N ASN A 732 -16.47 45.83 -12.28
CA ASN A 732 -16.43 46.28 -10.90
C ASN A 732 -17.51 47.35 -10.60
N ARG A 733 -18.79 46.97 -10.39
CA ARG A 733 -19.86 47.83 -9.85
C ARG A 733 -21.05 47.03 -9.31
N ASP A 734 -21.64 47.53 -8.23
CA ASP A 734 -22.86 47.00 -7.60
C ASP A 734 -24.05 47.02 -8.58
N ILE A 735 -24.78 45.90 -8.69
CA ILE A 735 -26.02 45.79 -9.47
C ILE A 735 -27.20 45.73 -8.50
N GLU A 736 -28.09 46.73 -8.53
CA GLU A 736 -29.35 46.72 -7.81
C GLU A 736 -30.43 45.94 -8.61
N VAL A 737 -31.03 44.95 -7.93
CA VAL A 737 -31.98 43.98 -8.49
C VAL A 737 -33.39 44.58 -8.59
N ASN A 738 -33.61 45.52 -9.52
CA ASN A 738 -34.95 46.10 -9.71
C ASN A 738 -35.36 46.37 -11.17
N GLN A 739 -34.75 45.72 -12.17
CA GLN A 739 -35.15 45.89 -13.57
C GLN A 739 -35.10 44.59 -14.39
N TRP A 740 -35.86 43.57 -14.01
CA TRP A 740 -36.04 42.36 -14.83
C TRP A 740 -37.53 41.95 -14.86
N ASN A 741 -38.36 42.81 -15.45
CA ASN A 741 -39.70 42.46 -15.93
C ASN A 741 -39.65 42.52 -17.46
N ASP A 742 -39.33 41.39 -18.11
CA ASP A 742 -39.70 41.07 -19.51
C ASP A 742 -38.94 39.81 -19.96
N LEU A 743 -39.40 38.64 -19.53
CA LEU A 743 -39.10 37.35 -20.17
C LEU A 743 -40.26 36.37 -19.87
N SER A 744 -41.45 36.69 -20.38
CA SER A 744 -42.50 35.70 -20.62
C SER A 744 -42.27 35.12 -22.01
N ASP A 745 -41.71 33.91 -22.08
CA ASP A 745 -41.88 32.89 -23.13
C ASP A 745 -40.64 31.97 -23.18
N VAL A 746 -40.61 30.96 -22.31
CA VAL A 746 -39.79 29.75 -22.50
C VAL A 746 -40.65 28.54 -22.08
N PRO A 747 -40.69 27.44 -22.87
CA PRO A 747 -41.62 26.34 -22.64
C PRO A 747 -41.37 25.58 -21.34
N GLU A 748 -42.46 25.03 -20.80
CA GLU A 748 -42.53 24.25 -19.56
C GLU A 748 -41.51 23.09 -19.51
N SER A 749 -40.99 22.93 -18.29
CA SER A 749 -40.25 21.82 -17.69
C SER A 749 -40.41 20.42 -18.31
N PHE A 750 -39.30 19.69 -18.39
CA PHE A 750 -39.31 18.23 -18.48
C PHE A 750 -39.87 17.59 -17.19
N PRO A 751 -40.70 16.54 -17.27
CA PRO A 751 -41.21 15.84 -16.09
C PRO A 751 -40.12 14.93 -15.46
N PRO A 752 -40.16 14.68 -14.12
CA PRO A 752 -39.04 14.06 -13.39
C PRO A 752 -38.94 12.52 -13.47
N ASP A 753 -39.80 11.81 -14.21
CA ASP A 753 -40.03 10.37 -13.98
C ASP A 753 -39.58 9.42 -15.11
N ALA A 754 -38.45 9.67 -15.75
CA ALA A 754 -37.91 8.76 -16.78
C ALA A 754 -36.88 7.76 -16.19
N THR A 755 -37.34 6.68 -15.53
CA THR A 755 -36.46 5.69 -14.85
C THR A 755 -36.37 4.30 -15.47
N TYR A 756 -36.94 4.03 -16.65
CA TYR A 756 -36.88 2.68 -17.24
C TYR A 756 -36.26 2.66 -18.64
N PHE A 757 -35.03 2.12 -18.72
CA PHE A 757 -34.44 1.66 -19.98
C PHE A 757 -35.17 0.43 -20.47
N ARG A 758 -35.61 0.42 -21.72
CA ARG A 758 -36.24 -0.72 -22.37
C ARG A 758 -35.47 -1.10 -23.62
N THR A 759 -35.22 -2.40 -23.78
CA THR A 759 -34.79 -2.99 -25.04
C THR A 759 -36.01 -3.61 -25.69
N ASP A 760 -36.32 -3.16 -26.90
CA ASP A 760 -37.42 -3.70 -27.70
C ASP A 760 -36.86 -4.57 -28.82
N TYR A 761 -37.20 -5.86 -28.75
CA TYR A 761 -36.87 -6.87 -29.75
C TYR A 761 -38.04 -7.11 -30.73
N GLY A 762 -39.19 -6.47 -30.51
CA GLY A 762 -40.45 -6.73 -31.21
C GLY A 762 -41.01 -5.48 -31.90
N MET A 763 -40.16 -4.72 -32.61
CA MET A 763 -40.64 -3.62 -33.44
C MET A 763 -41.69 -4.10 -34.46
N ILE A 764 -42.72 -3.29 -34.65
CA ILE A 764 -43.81 -3.55 -35.59
C ILE A 764 -43.38 -3.02 -36.96
N GLY A 765 -43.19 -3.94 -37.90
CA GLY A 765 -42.83 -3.67 -39.30
C GLY A 765 -42.23 -4.93 -39.93
N ALA A 766 -42.51 -5.19 -41.21
CA ALA A 766 -41.88 -6.32 -41.91
C ALA A 766 -40.41 -5.99 -42.21
N HIS A 767 -39.52 -6.98 -42.08
CA HIS A 767 -38.19 -6.93 -42.68
C HIS A 767 -38.34 -7.58 -44.06
N ASP A 768 -38.41 -6.80 -45.13
CA ASP A 768 -38.67 -7.29 -46.49
C ASP A 768 -37.75 -6.67 -47.55
N GLY A 769 -36.72 -5.94 -47.11
CA GLY A 769 -35.82 -5.17 -47.97
C GLY A 769 -36.47 -3.93 -48.59
N ILE A 770 -37.71 -3.58 -48.21
CA ILE A 770 -38.45 -2.43 -48.75
C ILE A 770 -38.92 -1.49 -47.62
N ASN A 771 -39.43 -2.03 -46.51
CA ASN A 771 -39.95 -1.23 -45.41
C ASN A 771 -38.82 -0.54 -44.61
N THR A 772 -38.84 0.78 -44.57
CA THR A 772 -37.89 1.60 -43.80
C THR A 772 -38.46 2.08 -42.47
N VAL A 773 -39.78 1.97 -42.25
CA VAL A 773 -40.45 2.56 -41.08
C VAL A 773 -40.84 1.47 -40.09
N PHE A 774 -40.42 1.67 -38.84
CA PHE A 774 -40.63 0.71 -37.76
C PHE A 774 -41.24 1.39 -36.54
N GLN A 775 -42.23 0.74 -35.93
CA GLN A 775 -42.85 1.24 -34.70
C GLN A 775 -42.35 0.47 -33.49
N THR A 776 -41.97 1.18 -32.43
CA THR A 776 -41.70 0.58 -31.13
C THR A 776 -43.00 0.13 -30.49
N THR A 777 -42.93 -0.90 -29.64
CA THR A 777 -44.12 -1.39 -28.92
C THR A 777 -44.71 -0.35 -27.99
N GLU A 778 -43.90 0.60 -27.51
CA GLU A 778 -44.32 1.70 -26.64
C GLU A 778 -43.62 3.03 -26.92
N PRO A 779 -44.20 4.16 -26.46
CA PRO A 779 -43.62 5.48 -26.69
C PRO A 779 -42.24 5.64 -26.02
N PHE A 780 -41.31 6.28 -26.73
CA PHE A 780 -39.96 6.62 -26.30
C PHE A 780 -39.78 8.13 -26.14
N LEU A 781 -38.91 8.52 -25.22
CA LEU A 781 -38.50 9.91 -25.05
C LEU A 781 -37.64 10.31 -26.25
N ALA A 782 -38.02 11.40 -26.93
CA ALA A 782 -37.27 11.92 -28.08
C ALA A 782 -35.79 12.11 -27.70
N GLY A 783 -34.88 11.65 -28.54
CA GLY A 783 -33.45 11.71 -28.23
C GLY A 783 -32.87 10.41 -27.62
N SER A 784 -33.70 9.55 -27.03
CA SER A 784 -33.22 8.41 -26.24
C SER A 784 -32.92 7.14 -27.02
N THR A 785 -33.39 7.00 -28.27
CA THR A 785 -33.26 5.74 -29.01
C THR A 785 -31.80 5.38 -29.35
N ARG A 786 -31.51 4.09 -29.38
CA ARG A 786 -30.27 3.48 -29.89
C ARG A 786 -30.65 2.25 -30.72
N VAL A 787 -30.52 2.35 -32.04
CA VAL A 787 -30.90 1.28 -32.97
C VAL A 787 -29.68 0.44 -33.35
N TYR A 788 -29.86 -0.87 -33.41
CA TYR A 788 -28.86 -1.84 -33.84
C TYR A 788 -29.43 -2.70 -34.97
N LEU A 789 -28.70 -2.79 -36.08
CA LEU A 789 -28.99 -3.69 -37.20
C LEU A 789 -27.90 -4.75 -37.25
N ASN A 790 -28.26 -6.02 -37.11
CA ASN A 790 -27.33 -7.16 -37.03
C ASN A 790 -26.22 -6.98 -35.98
N GLY A 791 -26.55 -6.32 -34.86
CA GLY A 791 -25.61 -6.03 -33.77
C GLY A 791 -24.71 -4.81 -34.01
N VAL A 792 -24.80 -4.15 -35.17
CA VAL A 792 -24.08 -2.91 -35.47
C VAL A 792 -24.93 -1.71 -35.10
N ARG A 793 -24.39 -0.83 -34.25
CA ARG A 793 -25.07 0.39 -33.81
C ARG A 793 -25.20 1.39 -34.96
N GLN A 794 -26.42 1.86 -35.19
CA GLN A 794 -26.77 2.85 -36.21
C GLN A 794 -26.65 4.29 -35.66
N PHE A 795 -26.28 5.24 -36.50
CA PHE A 795 -26.23 6.67 -36.17
C PHE A 795 -27.57 7.36 -36.38
N LYS A 796 -27.96 8.21 -35.43
CA LYS A 796 -29.22 8.95 -35.48
C LYS A 796 -29.06 10.34 -36.12
N GLY A 797 -29.98 10.70 -37.02
CA GLY A 797 -30.11 12.02 -37.63
C GLY A 797 -30.79 11.97 -39.00
N ASN A 798 -31.32 13.10 -39.47
CA ASN A 798 -32.10 13.17 -40.72
C ASN A 798 -31.32 12.81 -42.00
N THR A 799 -29.99 12.76 -41.91
CA THR A 799 -29.08 12.33 -42.99
C THR A 799 -28.19 11.15 -42.55
N ALA A 800 -28.50 10.53 -41.42
CA ALA A 800 -27.74 9.43 -40.84
C ALA A 800 -28.43 8.08 -41.12
N ASP A 801 -28.01 7.04 -40.41
CA ASP A 801 -28.51 5.69 -40.63
C ASP A 801 -30.00 5.54 -40.26
N TYR A 802 -30.50 6.33 -39.31
CA TYR A 802 -31.93 6.38 -38.97
C TYR A 802 -32.37 7.72 -38.33
N GLN A 803 -33.68 8.00 -38.32
CA GLN A 803 -34.28 9.15 -37.64
C GLN A 803 -35.52 8.75 -36.81
N GLU A 804 -35.84 9.54 -35.78
CA GLU A 804 -37.08 9.43 -35.01
C GLU A 804 -38.15 10.29 -35.72
N LEU A 805 -39.24 9.68 -36.18
CA LEU A 805 -40.35 10.39 -36.83
C LEU A 805 -41.40 10.87 -35.83
N THR A 806 -41.73 10.01 -34.86
CA THR A 806 -42.65 10.30 -33.76
C THR A 806 -42.08 9.68 -32.48
N ASN A 807 -42.77 9.85 -31.35
CA ASN A 807 -42.38 9.17 -30.11
C ASN A 807 -42.62 7.64 -30.14
N THR A 808 -43.13 7.05 -31.21
CA THR A 808 -43.27 5.58 -31.35
C THR A 808 -42.69 5.06 -32.65
N THR A 809 -42.19 5.92 -33.53
CA THR A 809 -41.85 5.54 -34.91
C THR A 809 -40.44 6.02 -35.25
N ILE A 810 -39.62 5.10 -35.77
CA ILE A 810 -38.33 5.40 -36.38
C ILE A 810 -38.36 5.08 -37.87
N GLU A 811 -37.48 5.73 -38.63
CA GLU A 811 -37.24 5.43 -40.04
C GLU A 811 -35.76 5.17 -40.26
N LEU A 812 -35.42 4.00 -40.80
CA LEU A 812 -34.08 3.64 -41.25
C LEU A 812 -33.83 4.21 -42.65
N SER A 813 -32.61 4.65 -42.92
CA SER A 813 -32.18 5.12 -44.25
C SER A 813 -32.07 4.00 -45.29
N ILE A 814 -31.88 2.75 -44.84
CA ILE A 814 -31.81 1.54 -45.66
C ILE A 814 -32.76 0.50 -45.05
N ALA A 815 -33.63 -0.09 -45.88
CA ALA A 815 -34.57 -1.11 -45.45
C ALA A 815 -33.84 -2.44 -45.13
N PRO A 816 -34.09 -3.08 -43.97
CA PRO A 816 -33.47 -4.34 -43.60
C PRO A 816 -34.02 -5.51 -44.42
N GLU A 817 -33.16 -6.46 -44.79
CA GLU A 817 -33.55 -7.70 -45.50
C GLU A 817 -34.30 -8.66 -44.57
N ALA A 818 -35.00 -9.66 -45.14
CA ALA A 818 -35.88 -10.54 -44.37
C ALA A 818 -35.20 -11.33 -43.24
N ASP A 819 -33.90 -11.58 -43.36
CA ASP A 819 -33.12 -12.30 -42.35
C ASP A 819 -32.37 -11.36 -41.37
N ASP A 820 -32.50 -10.04 -41.54
CA ASP A 820 -31.84 -9.07 -40.66
C ASP A 820 -32.52 -8.97 -39.29
N ARG A 821 -31.71 -8.71 -38.26
CA ARG A 821 -32.16 -8.51 -36.88
C ARG A 821 -32.05 -7.04 -36.49
N LEU A 822 -33.21 -6.44 -36.19
CA LEU A 822 -33.31 -5.07 -35.71
C LEU A 822 -33.63 -5.04 -34.21
N ILE A 823 -32.87 -4.27 -33.44
CA ILE A 823 -33.03 -4.10 -31.98
C ILE A 823 -33.00 -2.61 -31.67
N ILE A 824 -33.82 -2.14 -30.74
CA ILE A 824 -33.79 -0.75 -30.29
C ILE A 824 -33.81 -0.65 -28.77
N ASP A 825 -32.89 0.13 -28.21
CA ASP A 825 -32.94 0.56 -26.80
C ASP A 825 -33.48 1.98 -26.72
N TYR A 826 -34.38 2.25 -25.77
CA TYR A 826 -34.90 3.60 -25.53
C TYR A 826 -35.34 3.80 -24.08
N ILE A 827 -35.47 5.07 -23.70
CA ILE A 827 -36.10 5.45 -22.42
C ILE A 827 -37.59 5.62 -22.70
N LYS A 828 -38.43 4.90 -21.94
CA LYS A 828 -39.89 4.96 -22.11
C LYS A 828 -40.40 6.38 -21.81
N PHE A 829 -41.25 6.91 -22.69
CA PHE A 829 -42.03 8.12 -22.44
C PHE A 829 -43.32 7.70 -21.73
N THR A 830 -43.39 7.92 -20.42
CA THR A 830 -44.59 7.66 -19.60
C THR A 830 -45.55 8.84 -19.63
#